data_AF-F7VFB2-F1
#
_entry.id   AF-F7VFB2-F1
#
_cell.length_a   1.000
_cell.length_b   1.000
_cell.length_c   1.000
_cell.angle_alpha   90.00
_cell.angle_beta   90.00
_cell.angle_gamma   90.00
#
_symmetry.space_group_name_H-M   'P 1'
#
loop_
_entity.id
_entity.type
_entity.pdbx_description
1 polymer ?
#
loop_
_entity_poly.entity_id
_entity_poly.type
_entity_poly.pdbx_seq_one_letter_code
_entity_poly.pdbx_strand_id
1 'polypeptide(L)'
;MVATVSGLTNAAQASAYYEAEDYYSEDGNAPSVWLGKGAAELGLFGEIDQEAFTRLLHGEITEDHRLGTSRDGEWSHRPGWDLTFSAPKSVSVMAEVAGDRRLIEAHEAAVQRTLSLAEQHLAATRIREDGEVRREVTQNLVIASFRHGTSRALDPQLHSHNVILNMTQDHDGQWRSLEPRALYQLQKQLGALYRQELAHEVTELGYEITKGKDSSFEIAGLSPESLEAFSQRAQAIEAQLAERGKSRAQASAAEKQTIALDTRQAKEAVPQAELVQAWREAADSAGLTEEKRRQLVAEAQGRLAAQSAQKSSNAFGRELLADQAVAQGAAMLGERNSVFATTALHEAAGRFAIGAVSQAEIAEAITRAETAGGLEKRTYLDYRGASFEGMTTAANIAHEMTLLRLEEDGRHQAAPILSPLEAGKAVAEVEQRSALKGHTWNEEQRAATTQILTSNNQIVGLQGYAGTAKTSTVLATVAKSAEAQGYRVTALAPTASAAQVLGDALDSRADTLARHLLAPGRPSSQPQLWIVDEASLVSAKDMAKLLSTAQSHRARVLLVGDIKQLGSIEAGAAFEQLQEAGMETARLTSILRQTNEHTKAAVEASLEGNAKKALEALDRGGGRVVAIADREGRFAQIAEDYAALSPEERQKTLVIEPSREGRDALTQDIRNKLIERGQLGAEVLKATKFVSKDLTKAEAKRAESYELGDIVRFAKDYADKGVSRHGAYRVIQADEAKNVLTLQDERGRELAWHPRQWGAAQAQVYREEALELRVGDRVQFTRNDKAAKRVNGQLGEVITIDPDRGLARVKLQGNRIETLNLESARDRHFSHAYASTAFAAQGRTAERVFANAESSATHLLEQKSFYVALSRAKVESVLYTDDRSKMQVGLQERAGIATRALKERGADMQDGKQKAQEKAQAASLAL
;
A
#
# COMPACT_ATOMS: atom_id res chain seq x y z
N MET A 1 -7.53 20.15 0.91
CA MET A 1 -6.69 19.18 1.63
C MET A 1 -6.95 19.40 3.11
N VAL A 2 -7.18 18.34 3.86
CA VAL A 2 -7.73 18.42 5.23
C VAL A 2 -6.65 18.42 6.30
N ALA A 3 -5.54 17.71 6.05
CA ALA A 3 -4.33 17.82 6.86
C ALA A 3 -3.18 18.25 5.95
N THR A 4 -2.38 19.24 6.37
CA THR A 4 -1.15 19.65 5.68
C THR A 4 0.01 19.66 6.65
N VAL A 5 1.13 19.04 6.28
CA VAL A 5 2.39 19.11 7.04
C VAL A 5 3.35 20.01 6.28
N SER A 6 3.81 21.08 6.94
CA SER A 6 4.84 21.95 6.40
C SER A 6 6.04 22.01 7.35
N GLY A 7 7.23 21.89 6.79
CA GLY A 7 8.46 21.97 7.57
C GLY A 7 8.87 23.41 7.82
N LEU A 8 9.08 23.78 9.08
CA LEU A 8 9.58 25.10 9.43
C LEU A 8 11.09 25.16 9.14
N THR A 9 11.53 26.23 8.48
CA THR A 9 12.93 26.42 8.07
C THR A 9 13.65 27.54 8.83
N ASN A 10 12.91 28.49 9.41
CA ASN A 10 13.46 29.61 10.16
C ASN A 10 12.60 29.86 11.42
N ALA A 11 13.22 29.79 12.59
CA ALA A 11 12.56 29.97 13.89
C ALA A 11 11.98 31.39 14.06
N ALA A 12 12.76 32.43 13.73
CA ALA A 12 12.32 33.82 13.87
C ALA A 12 11.14 34.14 12.94
N GLN A 13 11.18 33.64 11.70
CA GLN A 13 10.06 33.81 10.76
C GLN A 13 8.80 33.05 11.24
N ALA A 14 8.96 31.85 11.79
CA ALA A 14 7.84 31.08 12.33
C ALA A 14 7.23 31.76 13.57
N SER A 15 8.07 32.20 14.51
CA SER A 15 7.66 32.94 15.70
C SER A 15 6.84 34.19 15.33
N ALA A 16 7.40 35.07 14.48
CA ALA A 16 6.70 36.29 14.05
C ALA A 16 5.41 36.01 13.26
N TYR A 17 5.35 34.90 12.52
CA TYR A 17 4.15 34.50 11.78
C TYR A 17 3.01 34.12 12.73
N TYR A 18 3.27 33.25 13.71
CA TYR A 18 2.23 32.83 14.66
C TYR A 18 1.91 33.90 15.70
N GLU A 19 2.86 34.76 16.07
CA GLU A 19 2.62 35.93 16.92
C GLU A 19 1.64 36.90 16.28
N ALA A 20 1.86 37.23 15.00
CA ALA A 20 0.94 38.08 14.26
C ALA A 20 -0.43 37.42 14.13
N GLU A 21 -0.49 36.11 13.84
CA GLU A 21 -1.76 35.39 13.73
C GLU A 21 -2.54 35.32 15.06
N ASP A 22 -1.85 35.18 16.20
CA ASP A 22 -2.46 35.17 17.54
C ASP A 22 -2.97 36.58 17.92
N TYR A 23 -2.18 37.63 17.65
CA TYR A 23 -2.53 39.03 17.90
C TYR A 23 -3.80 39.49 17.17
N TYR A 24 -4.02 39.02 15.93
CA TYR A 24 -5.24 39.35 15.17
C TYR A 24 -6.50 38.60 15.65
N SER A 25 -6.40 37.82 16.72
CA SER A 25 -7.51 37.06 17.31
C SER A 25 -8.02 37.60 18.66
N GLU A 26 -7.49 38.76 19.11
CA GLU A 26 -7.64 39.39 20.44
C GLU A 26 -9.09 39.67 20.94
N ASP A 27 -10.15 39.38 20.18
CA ASP A 27 -11.55 39.40 20.67
C ASP A 27 -11.91 38.17 21.54
N GLY A 28 -10.93 37.49 22.15
CA GLY A 28 -11.15 36.33 23.03
C GLY A 28 -11.70 35.08 22.31
N ASN A 29 -11.50 35.00 21.00
CA ASN A 29 -12.17 34.04 20.12
C ASN A 29 -11.19 33.14 19.34
N ALA A 30 -9.95 32.93 19.82
CA ALA A 30 -9.08 31.84 19.38
C ALA A 30 -7.93 31.58 20.38
N PRO A 31 -8.08 30.70 21.38
CA PRO A 31 -6.99 30.44 22.32
C PRO A 31 -5.86 29.65 21.65
N SER A 32 -4.63 30.16 21.75
CA SER A 32 -3.42 29.38 21.53
C SER A 32 -3.22 28.45 22.74
N VAL A 33 -2.84 27.18 22.53
CA VAL A 33 -2.69 26.21 23.64
C VAL A 33 -1.51 25.26 23.48
N TRP A 34 -0.85 24.97 24.61
CA TRP A 34 0.13 23.89 24.70
C TRP A 34 -0.53 22.51 24.78
N LEU A 35 -0.07 21.57 23.96
CA LEU A 35 -0.52 20.19 23.89
C LEU A 35 0.66 19.21 23.94
N GLY A 36 0.38 18.00 24.43
CA GLY A 36 1.33 16.89 24.49
C GLY A 36 1.97 16.71 25.87
N LYS A 37 2.29 15.45 26.20
CA LYS A 37 3.00 15.05 27.42
C LYS A 37 4.39 15.68 27.50
N GLY A 38 5.06 15.90 26.37
CA GLY A 38 6.35 16.58 26.34
C GLY A 38 6.23 18.04 26.78
N ALA A 39 5.15 18.73 26.38
CA ALA A 39 4.88 20.09 26.85
C ALA A 39 4.61 20.11 28.36
N ALA A 40 3.83 19.15 28.87
CA ALA A 40 3.58 19.00 30.30
C ALA A 40 4.87 18.73 31.11
N GLU A 41 5.79 17.94 30.58
CA GLU A 41 7.10 17.67 31.20
C GLU A 41 7.98 18.93 31.30
N LEU A 42 7.82 19.85 30.35
CA LEU A 42 8.46 21.17 30.37
C LEU A 42 7.71 22.19 31.23
N GLY A 43 6.62 21.79 31.89
CA GLY A 43 5.77 22.68 32.68
C GLY A 43 4.93 23.66 31.86
N LEU A 44 4.73 23.37 30.56
CA LEU A 44 3.97 24.22 29.64
C LEU A 44 2.50 23.79 29.64
N PHE A 45 1.63 24.68 30.12
CA PHE A 45 0.18 24.45 30.23
C PHE A 45 -0.60 25.69 29.82
N GLY A 46 -1.80 25.49 29.28
CA GLY A 46 -2.69 26.60 28.93
C GLY A 46 -2.18 27.39 27.73
N GLU A 47 -2.33 28.72 27.80
CA GLU A 47 -1.99 29.65 26.73
C GLU A 47 -0.50 29.65 26.38
N ILE A 48 -0.18 29.94 25.12
CA ILE A 48 1.20 29.89 24.63
C ILE A 48 1.94 31.17 25.03
N ASP A 49 2.92 31.03 25.92
CA ASP A 49 3.91 32.08 26.15
C ASP A 49 4.86 32.21 24.95
N GLN A 50 4.87 33.40 24.35
CA GLN A 50 5.58 33.67 23.10
C GLN A 50 7.12 33.61 23.24
N GLU A 51 7.64 33.98 24.40
CA GLU A 51 9.08 33.90 24.70
C GLU A 51 9.52 32.43 24.80
N ALA A 52 8.77 31.62 25.55
CA ALA A 52 8.98 30.18 25.65
C ALA A 52 8.85 29.49 24.29
N PHE A 53 7.82 29.81 23.51
CA PHE A 53 7.64 29.26 22.16
C PHE A 53 8.83 29.58 21.24
N THR A 54 9.29 30.83 21.26
CA THR A 54 10.43 31.27 20.44
C THR A 54 11.72 30.54 20.84
N ARG A 55 12.04 30.45 22.14
CA ARG A 55 13.21 29.69 22.62
C ARG A 55 13.17 28.23 22.17
N LEU A 56 12.01 27.58 22.29
CA LEU A 56 11.86 26.17 21.92
C LEU A 56 11.98 25.95 20.40
N LEU A 57 11.53 26.89 19.56
CA LEU A 57 11.78 26.87 18.11
C LEU A 57 13.28 26.96 17.77
N HIS A 58 14.10 27.57 18.63
CA HIS A 58 15.56 27.57 18.52
C HIS A 58 16.23 26.32 19.11
N GLY A 59 15.44 25.38 19.64
CA GLY A 59 15.91 24.17 20.29
C GLY A 59 16.44 24.40 21.71
N GLU A 60 16.16 25.55 22.32
CA GLU A 60 16.63 25.93 23.66
C GLU A 60 15.62 25.45 24.70
N ILE A 61 15.94 24.35 25.38
CA ILE A 61 15.04 23.70 26.32
C ILE A 61 15.26 24.31 27.71
N THR A 62 16.50 24.24 28.20
CA THR A 62 16.98 24.90 29.43
C THR A 62 18.21 25.74 29.10
N GLU A 63 18.73 26.51 30.06
CA GLU A 63 19.96 27.32 29.87
C GLU A 63 21.17 26.45 29.44
N ASP A 64 21.24 25.22 29.94
CA ASP A 64 22.35 24.29 29.69
C ASP A 64 22.05 23.23 28.60
N HIS A 65 20.79 23.12 28.15
CA HIS A 65 20.37 22.08 27.21
C HIS A 65 19.78 22.68 25.92
N ARG A 66 20.57 22.61 24.84
CA ARG A 66 20.17 23.03 23.50
C ARG A 66 20.25 21.89 22.51
N LEU A 67 19.17 21.67 21.75
CA LEU A 67 19.13 20.71 20.65
C LEU A 67 19.67 21.32 19.36
N GLY A 68 20.40 20.52 18.57
CA GLY A 68 20.95 20.93 17.28
C GLY A 68 22.36 20.38 17.07
N THR A 69 22.98 20.79 15.97
CA THR A 69 24.37 20.46 15.67
C THR A 69 25.10 21.72 15.22
N SER A 70 26.34 21.90 15.67
CA SER A 70 27.23 22.92 15.10
C SER A 70 27.73 22.47 13.72
N ARG A 71 27.54 23.30 12.70
CA ARG A 71 28.12 23.13 11.36
C ARG A 71 28.77 24.44 10.96
N ASP A 72 30.05 24.38 10.58
CA ASP A 72 30.82 25.54 10.14
C ASP A 72 30.82 26.74 11.13
N GLY A 73 30.68 26.47 12.43
CA GLY A 73 30.63 27.48 13.49
C GLY A 73 29.24 28.03 13.80
N GLU A 74 28.22 27.68 13.01
CA GLU A 74 26.82 28.06 13.26
C GLU A 74 26.01 26.92 13.88
N TRP A 75 25.19 27.26 14.87
CA TRP A 75 24.27 26.30 15.49
C TRP A 75 23.06 26.07 14.60
N SER A 76 22.88 24.84 14.13
CA SER A 76 21.77 24.46 13.26
C SER A 76 20.78 23.56 14.02
N HIS A 77 19.58 24.07 14.24
CA HIS A 77 18.40 23.33 14.73
C HIS A 77 17.24 23.54 13.76
N ARG A 78 16.50 22.47 13.45
CA ARG A 78 15.26 22.61 12.68
C ARG A 78 14.12 22.91 13.66
N PRO A 79 13.36 24.01 13.50
CA PRO A 79 12.38 24.42 14.52
C PRO A 79 11.26 23.40 14.78
N GLY A 80 10.72 22.80 13.72
CA GLY A 80 9.60 21.87 13.84
C GLY A 80 8.79 21.72 12.56
N TRP A 81 7.55 21.27 12.73
CA TRP A 81 6.59 21.05 11.66
C TRP A 81 5.23 21.60 12.03
N ASP A 82 4.62 22.36 11.12
CA ASP A 82 3.22 22.77 11.26
C ASP A 82 2.32 21.72 10.61
N LEU A 83 1.53 21.06 11.45
CA LEU A 83 0.45 20.17 11.05
C LEU A 83 -0.89 20.91 11.14
N THR A 84 -1.38 21.37 9.99
CA THR A 84 -2.65 22.09 9.92
C THR A 84 -3.81 21.10 9.74
N PHE A 85 -4.80 21.11 10.63
CA PHE A 85 -6.08 20.42 10.45
C PHE A 85 -7.16 21.43 10.03
N SER A 86 -7.82 21.20 8.90
CA SER A 86 -8.91 22.05 8.40
C SER A 86 -10.25 21.32 8.43
N ALA A 87 -11.25 21.90 9.08
CA ALA A 87 -12.60 21.37 9.12
C ALA A 87 -13.25 21.35 7.73
N PRO A 88 -14.23 20.46 7.48
CA PRO A 88 -15.08 20.53 6.29
C PRO A 88 -15.72 21.91 6.11
N LYS A 89 -16.07 22.25 4.88
CA LYS A 89 -16.58 23.59 4.58
C LYS A 89 -17.92 23.82 5.27
N SER A 90 -18.80 22.82 5.31
CA SER A 90 -20.08 22.93 6.03
C SER A 90 -19.90 23.21 7.52
N VAL A 91 -18.89 22.58 8.15
CA VAL A 91 -18.60 22.79 9.58
C VAL A 91 -18.12 24.21 9.81
N SER A 92 -17.21 24.69 8.95
CA SER A 92 -16.72 26.08 9.00
C SER A 92 -17.85 27.10 8.82
N VAL A 93 -18.77 26.86 7.87
CA VAL A 93 -19.92 27.75 7.62
C VAL A 93 -20.88 27.76 8.81
N MET A 94 -21.23 26.60 9.37
CA MET A 94 -22.13 26.54 10.53
C MET A 94 -21.49 27.09 11.81
N ALA A 95 -20.18 26.93 11.99
CA ALA A 95 -19.44 27.49 13.11
C ALA A 95 -19.33 29.03 13.02
N GLU A 96 -18.79 29.53 11.90
CA GLU A 96 -18.42 30.94 11.76
C GLU A 96 -19.56 31.84 11.24
N VAL A 97 -20.36 31.35 10.29
CA VAL A 97 -21.43 32.15 9.64
C VAL A 97 -22.73 32.04 10.42
N ALA A 98 -23.15 30.82 10.76
CA ALA A 98 -24.34 30.60 11.58
C ALA A 98 -24.09 30.88 13.07
N GLY A 99 -22.83 30.87 13.51
CA GLY A 99 -22.43 31.25 14.87
C GLY A 99 -22.58 30.15 15.92
N ASP A 100 -22.65 28.87 15.54
CA ASP A 100 -22.76 27.77 16.50
C ASP A 100 -21.39 27.38 17.07
N ARG A 101 -21.00 28.02 18.19
CA ARG A 101 -19.71 27.82 18.85
C ARG A 101 -19.43 26.38 19.29
N ARG A 102 -20.47 25.55 19.47
CA ARG A 102 -20.30 24.13 19.83
C ARG A 102 -19.50 23.37 18.78
N LEU A 103 -19.62 23.76 17.50
CA LEU A 103 -18.83 23.18 16.40
C LEU A 103 -17.34 23.55 16.48
N ILE A 104 -17.01 24.69 17.08
CA ILE A 104 -15.63 25.11 17.33
C ILE A 104 -15.01 24.23 18.43
N GLU A 105 -15.73 24.03 19.52
CA GLU A 105 -15.32 23.12 20.61
C GLU A 105 -15.16 21.67 20.12
N ALA A 106 -16.08 21.20 19.26
CA ALA A 106 -15.99 19.89 18.61
C ALA A 106 -14.73 19.76 17.72
N HIS A 107 -14.36 20.83 16.99
CA HIS A 107 -13.11 20.88 16.22
C HIS A 107 -11.88 20.77 17.11
N GLU A 108 -11.84 21.51 18.21
CA GLU A 108 -10.71 21.46 19.15
C GLU A 108 -10.56 20.10 19.81
N ALA A 109 -11.68 19.50 20.24
CA ALA A 109 -11.69 18.15 20.79
C ALA A 109 -11.16 17.12 19.77
N ALA A 110 -11.59 17.21 18.52
CA ALA A 110 -11.12 16.33 17.44
C ALA A 110 -9.62 16.52 17.15
N VAL A 111 -9.11 17.76 17.15
CA VAL A 111 -7.68 18.06 17.01
C VAL A 111 -6.90 17.44 18.15
N GLN A 112 -7.29 17.69 19.40
CA GLN A 112 -6.59 17.20 20.59
C GLN A 112 -6.53 15.67 20.61
N ARG A 113 -7.64 14.97 20.39
CA ARG A 113 -7.69 13.50 20.38
C ARG A 113 -6.82 12.90 19.27
N THR A 114 -6.83 13.53 18.09
CA THR A 114 -5.99 13.09 16.97
C THR A 114 -4.50 13.26 17.29
N LEU A 115 -4.12 14.38 17.92
CA LEU A 115 -2.75 14.63 18.34
C LEU A 115 -2.30 13.72 19.48
N SER A 116 -3.18 13.37 20.42
CA SER A 116 -2.88 12.38 21.46
C SER A 116 -2.57 10.99 20.89
N LEU A 117 -3.34 10.54 19.88
CA LEU A 117 -3.03 9.31 19.14
C LEU A 117 -1.70 9.41 18.40
N ALA A 118 -1.42 10.57 17.80
CA ALA A 118 -0.14 10.82 17.13
C ALA A 118 1.04 10.77 18.11
N GLU A 119 0.90 11.40 19.28
CA GLU A 119 1.89 11.36 20.34
C GLU A 119 2.15 9.93 20.83
N GLN A 120 1.09 9.18 21.14
CA GLN A 120 1.19 7.85 21.72
C GLN A 120 1.84 6.82 20.78
N HIS A 121 1.55 6.92 19.48
CA HIS A 121 1.93 5.89 18.53
C HIS A 121 2.99 6.30 17.52
N LEU A 122 3.31 7.60 17.38
CA LEU A 122 4.13 8.09 16.26
C LEU A 122 5.33 8.93 16.72
N ALA A 123 5.42 9.32 18.00
CA ALA A 123 6.56 10.05 18.53
C ALA A 123 7.78 9.12 18.66
N ALA A 124 8.85 9.44 17.94
CA ALA A 124 10.09 8.68 17.97
C ALA A 124 11.32 9.59 17.80
N THR A 125 12.46 9.13 18.27
CA THR A 125 13.76 9.78 18.08
C THR A 125 14.75 8.82 17.43
N ARG A 126 15.84 9.39 16.90
CA ARG A 126 16.94 8.65 16.28
C ARG A 126 18.18 8.76 17.18
N ILE A 127 18.70 7.62 17.59
CA ILE A 127 19.92 7.51 18.40
C ILE A 127 21.02 6.90 17.53
N ARG A 128 22.24 7.44 17.60
CA ARG A 128 23.40 6.92 16.88
C ARG A 128 24.46 6.49 17.88
N GLU A 129 24.73 5.19 17.91
CA GLU A 129 25.72 4.55 18.78
C GLU A 129 26.59 3.63 17.93
N ASP A 130 27.91 3.70 18.08
CA ASP A 130 28.90 2.84 17.39
C ASP A 130 28.76 2.72 15.86
N GLY A 131 28.21 3.77 15.22
CA GLY A 131 27.97 3.79 13.77
C GLY A 131 26.63 3.19 13.34
N GLU A 132 25.93 2.51 14.25
CA GLU A 132 24.57 2.03 14.07
C GLU A 132 23.55 3.11 14.42
N VAL A 133 22.36 2.99 13.83
CA VAL A 133 21.27 3.94 13.99
C VAL A 133 20.08 3.19 14.54
N ARG A 134 19.74 3.45 15.81
CA ARG A 134 18.55 2.93 16.45
C ARG A 134 17.45 4.00 16.43
N ARG A 135 16.21 3.57 16.23
CA ARG A 135 15.04 4.42 16.37
C ARG A 135 14.24 3.95 17.57
N GLU A 136 13.83 4.90 18.39
CA GLU A 136 13.16 4.63 19.64
C GLU A 136 11.88 5.44 19.73
N VAL A 137 10.80 4.81 20.16
CA VAL A 137 9.52 5.47 20.41
C VAL A 137 9.55 6.14 21.76
N THR A 138 9.15 7.41 21.79
CA THR A 138 9.25 8.28 22.96
C THR A 138 7.90 8.57 23.60
N GLN A 139 6.81 8.43 22.84
CA GLN A 139 5.42 8.64 23.29
C GLN A 139 5.13 10.02 23.90
N ASN A 140 5.92 11.03 23.55
CA ASN A 140 5.74 12.41 23.99
C ASN A 140 6.10 13.40 22.88
N LEU A 141 5.31 14.45 22.73
CA LEU A 141 5.52 15.56 21.81
C LEU A 141 5.35 16.89 22.56
N VAL A 142 5.98 17.94 22.05
CA VAL A 142 5.74 19.32 22.47
C VAL A 142 5.04 20.02 21.32
N ILE A 143 3.78 20.42 21.52
CA ILE A 143 2.93 20.94 20.45
C ILE A 143 2.34 22.29 20.87
N ALA A 144 2.53 23.28 20.01
CA ALA A 144 1.87 24.59 20.10
C ALA A 144 0.70 24.61 19.10
N SER A 145 -0.53 24.75 19.57
CA SER A 145 -1.73 24.76 18.73
C SER A 145 -2.33 26.16 18.64
N PHE A 146 -2.57 26.64 17.42
CA PHE A 146 -3.17 27.94 17.11
C PHE A 146 -4.42 27.73 16.24
N ARG A 147 -5.60 28.16 16.71
CA ARG A 147 -6.88 27.99 16.01
C ARG A 147 -7.25 29.23 15.21
N HIS A 148 -7.65 29.08 13.95
CA HIS A 148 -8.14 30.19 13.12
C HIS A 148 -9.50 29.86 12.49
N GLY A 149 -10.33 30.89 12.31
CA GLY A 149 -11.66 30.80 11.65
C GLY A 149 -11.68 31.31 10.19
N THR A 150 -10.62 31.96 9.73
CA THR A 150 -10.56 32.63 8.41
C THR A 150 -9.47 32.05 7.52
N SER A 151 -9.77 31.77 6.26
CA SER A 151 -8.76 31.44 5.26
C SER A 151 -7.93 32.67 4.87
N ARG A 152 -6.86 32.46 4.11
CA ARG A 152 -6.08 33.57 3.51
C ARG A 152 -6.84 34.38 2.47
N ALA A 153 -7.88 33.79 1.85
CA ALA A 153 -8.78 34.50 0.94
C ALA A 153 -9.95 35.15 1.70
N LEU A 154 -9.87 35.24 3.02
CA LEU A 154 -10.90 35.78 3.90
C LEU A 154 -12.24 34.99 3.86
N ASP A 155 -12.29 33.79 3.26
CA ASP A 155 -13.41 32.85 3.38
C ASP A 155 -13.49 32.22 4.78
N PRO A 156 -14.68 31.80 5.27
CA PRO A 156 -14.81 31.05 6.51
C PRO A 156 -14.12 29.69 6.38
N GLN A 157 -13.13 29.44 7.23
CA GLN A 157 -12.37 28.20 7.27
C GLN A 157 -11.86 27.96 8.68
N LEU A 158 -12.55 27.09 9.41
CA LEU A 158 -12.10 26.64 10.73
C LEU A 158 -10.92 25.67 10.56
N HIS A 159 -9.78 26.02 11.15
CA HIS A 159 -8.58 25.19 11.12
C HIS A 159 -7.69 25.43 12.33
N SER A 160 -6.81 24.49 12.64
CA SER A 160 -5.77 24.66 13.66
C SER A 160 -4.41 24.37 13.08
N HIS A 161 -3.45 25.27 13.29
CA HIS A 161 -2.03 25.07 13.07
C HIS A 161 -1.43 24.41 14.31
N ASN A 162 -0.90 23.20 14.16
CA ASN A 162 -0.31 22.46 15.27
C ASN A 162 1.19 22.35 15.03
N VAL A 163 1.94 23.26 15.64
CA VAL A 163 3.39 23.33 15.55
C VAL A 163 3.99 22.28 16.46
N ILE A 164 4.35 21.14 15.87
CA ILE A 164 5.10 20.06 16.54
C ILE A 164 6.57 20.47 16.55
N LEU A 165 7.07 20.82 17.73
CA LEU A 165 8.44 21.23 17.93
C LEU A 165 9.39 20.03 17.75
N ASN A 166 10.60 20.28 17.25
CA ASN A 166 11.58 19.23 16.96
C ASN A 166 12.31 18.74 18.22
N MET A 167 11.53 18.25 19.18
CA MET A 167 12.00 17.78 20.47
C MET A 167 11.09 16.71 21.04
N THR A 168 11.70 15.74 21.72
CA THR A 168 11.03 14.67 22.44
C THR A 168 12.00 14.10 23.47
N GLN A 169 11.49 13.55 24.57
CA GLN A 169 12.29 12.96 25.63
C GLN A 169 12.38 11.45 25.42
N ASP A 170 13.59 10.88 25.45
CA ASP A 170 13.78 9.42 25.41
C ASP A 170 13.46 8.76 26.76
N HIS A 171 13.52 7.43 26.82
CA HIS A 171 13.23 6.69 28.06
C HIS A 171 14.24 6.97 29.20
N ASP A 172 15.41 7.53 28.88
CA ASP A 172 16.46 7.91 29.84
C ASP A 172 16.27 9.35 30.36
N GLY A 173 15.18 10.03 29.95
CA GLY A 173 14.89 11.41 30.33
C GLY A 173 15.68 12.45 29.54
N GLN A 174 16.43 12.05 28.50
CA GLN A 174 17.22 12.95 27.67
C GLN A 174 16.38 13.52 26.53
N TRP A 175 16.44 14.84 26.37
CA TRP A 175 15.81 15.50 25.24
C TRP A 175 16.61 15.28 23.96
N ARG A 176 15.92 14.88 22.90
CA ARG A 176 16.47 14.61 21.57
C ARG A 176 15.59 15.21 20.48
N SER A 177 16.14 15.33 19.27
CA SER A 177 15.35 15.72 18.10
C SER A 177 14.38 14.61 17.69
N LEU A 178 13.21 15.00 17.20
CA LEU A 178 12.18 14.09 16.69
C LEU A 178 12.66 13.45 15.38
N GLU A 179 12.29 12.19 15.12
CA GLU A 179 12.37 11.56 13.79
C GLU A 179 11.15 12.00 12.97
N PRO A 180 11.30 12.93 12.02
CA PRO A 180 10.16 13.63 11.47
C PRO A 180 9.42 12.88 10.38
N ARG A 181 10.01 11.79 9.87
CA ARG A 181 9.45 11.11 8.70
C ARG A 181 8.17 10.35 9.03
N ALA A 182 7.96 9.96 10.29
CA ALA A 182 6.68 9.45 10.76
C ALA A 182 5.54 10.47 10.53
N LEU A 183 5.79 11.76 10.75
CA LEU A 183 4.79 12.82 10.55
C LEU A 183 4.34 12.94 9.08
N TYR A 184 5.28 12.92 8.13
CA TYR A 184 4.97 13.09 6.70
C TYR A 184 4.23 11.88 6.11
N GLN A 185 4.57 10.67 6.54
CA GLN A 185 3.93 9.48 6.00
C GLN A 185 2.51 9.31 6.47
N LEU A 186 2.23 9.84 7.65
CA LEU A 186 0.96 9.63 8.33
C LEU A 186 0.07 10.86 8.25
N GLN A 187 0.47 11.93 7.55
CA GLN A 187 -0.37 13.09 7.24
C GLN A 187 -1.77 12.68 6.74
N LYS A 188 -1.85 11.71 5.81
CA LYS A 188 -3.13 11.22 5.29
C LYS A 188 -3.95 10.50 6.37
N GLN A 189 -3.29 9.67 7.18
CA GLN A 189 -3.90 8.91 8.26
C GLN A 189 -4.39 9.84 9.39
N LEU A 190 -3.57 10.77 9.87
CA LEU A 190 -3.94 11.77 10.87
C LEU A 190 -5.10 12.63 10.37
N GLY A 191 -5.09 13.05 9.11
CA GLY A 191 -6.22 13.77 8.53
C GLY A 191 -7.51 12.96 8.49
N ALA A 192 -7.43 11.64 8.28
CA ALA A 192 -8.60 10.76 8.32
C ALA A 192 -9.13 10.57 9.76
N LEU A 193 -8.24 10.34 10.73
CA LEU A 193 -8.59 10.23 12.15
C LEU A 193 -9.28 11.51 12.66
N TYR A 194 -8.73 12.69 12.34
CA TYR A 194 -9.34 13.97 12.66
C TYR A 194 -10.75 14.11 12.09
N ARG A 195 -10.97 13.74 10.81
CA ARG A 195 -12.32 13.81 10.22
C ARG A 195 -13.29 12.82 10.85
N GLN A 196 -12.83 11.63 11.18
CA GLN A 196 -13.68 10.62 11.82
C GLN A 196 -14.13 11.09 13.20
N GLU A 197 -13.21 11.65 13.99
CA GLU A 197 -13.53 12.19 15.30
C GLU A 197 -14.40 13.45 15.19
N LEU A 198 -14.11 14.37 14.27
CA LEU A 198 -14.95 15.54 14.06
C LEU A 198 -16.35 15.15 13.56
N ALA A 199 -16.47 14.17 12.66
CA ALA A 199 -17.76 13.66 12.23
C ALA A 199 -18.57 13.11 13.41
N HIS A 200 -17.88 12.46 14.35
CA HIS A 200 -18.49 11.94 15.56
C HIS A 200 -18.98 13.08 16.46
N GLU A 201 -18.11 14.03 16.82
CA GLU A 201 -18.45 15.18 17.66
C GLU A 201 -19.61 16.02 17.04
N VAL A 202 -19.59 16.23 15.71
CA VAL A 202 -20.68 16.91 14.99
C VAL A 202 -22.01 16.15 15.10
N THR A 203 -21.97 14.82 15.03
CA THR A 203 -23.16 13.97 15.19
C THR A 203 -23.68 14.00 16.63
N GLU A 204 -22.78 14.03 17.63
CA GLU A 204 -23.13 14.18 19.05
C GLU A 204 -23.77 15.55 19.34
N LEU A 205 -23.45 16.58 18.56
CA LEU A 205 -24.13 17.87 18.65
C LEU A 205 -25.54 17.87 18.02
N GLY A 206 -25.95 16.73 17.47
CA GLY A 206 -27.26 16.49 16.86
C GLY A 206 -27.34 16.87 15.38
N TYR A 207 -26.22 17.19 14.72
CA TYR A 207 -26.22 17.40 13.28
C TYR A 207 -26.28 16.07 12.54
N GLU A 208 -27.02 16.04 11.43
CA GLU A 208 -26.94 14.96 10.47
C GLU A 208 -25.78 15.21 9.51
N ILE A 209 -25.13 14.14 9.05
CA ILE A 209 -23.98 14.24 8.14
C ILE A 209 -24.23 13.44 6.86
N THR A 210 -23.75 14.00 5.75
CA THR A 210 -23.61 13.30 4.47
C THR A 210 -22.17 12.83 4.33
N LYS A 211 -21.98 11.51 4.20
CA LYS A 211 -20.66 10.89 4.12
C LYS A 211 -20.12 10.98 2.69
N GLY A 212 -18.83 11.25 2.57
CA GLY A 212 -18.10 11.25 1.30
C GLY A 212 -16.97 10.22 1.29
N LYS A 213 -16.15 10.24 0.24
CA LYS A 213 -15.00 9.32 0.07
C LYS A 213 -13.90 9.60 1.10
N ASP A 214 -13.08 8.59 1.40
CA ASP A 214 -11.90 8.71 2.28
C ASP A 214 -12.19 9.36 3.64
N SER A 215 -13.30 9.00 4.29
CA SER A 215 -13.74 9.60 5.56
C SER A 215 -13.99 11.12 5.47
N SER A 216 -14.32 11.66 4.30
CA SER A 216 -14.89 13.01 4.19
C SER A 216 -16.36 13.01 4.59
N PHE A 217 -16.86 14.17 5.02
CA PHE A 217 -18.28 14.37 5.32
C PHE A 217 -18.61 15.86 5.23
N GLU A 218 -19.88 16.17 5.01
CA GLU A 218 -20.46 17.51 5.16
C GLU A 218 -21.72 17.41 6.03
N ILE A 219 -22.12 18.50 6.68
CA ILE A 219 -23.39 18.59 7.44
C ILE A 219 -24.55 18.55 6.42
N ALA A 220 -25.55 17.72 6.71
CA ALA A 220 -26.74 17.61 5.87
C ALA A 220 -27.60 18.88 5.94
N GLY A 221 -28.28 19.21 4.84
CA GLY A 221 -29.17 20.37 4.75
C GLY A 221 -28.53 21.66 4.21
N LEU A 222 -27.24 21.63 3.85
CA LEU A 222 -26.57 22.68 3.07
C LEU A 222 -26.51 22.27 1.59
N SER A 223 -26.83 23.21 0.69
CA SER A 223 -26.74 22.98 -0.75
C SER A 223 -25.29 23.10 -1.25
N PRO A 224 -24.90 22.41 -2.34
CA PRO A 224 -23.59 22.59 -2.97
C PRO A 224 -23.29 24.07 -3.28
N GLU A 225 -24.28 24.80 -3.78
CA GLU A 225 -24.16 26.22 -4.14
C GLU A 225 -23.80 27.09 -2.92
N SER A 226 -24.35 26.77 -1.74
CA SER A 226 -24.04 27.49 -0.50
C SER A 226 -22.63 27.23 0.01
N LEU A 227 -22.05 26.05 -0.26
CA LEU A 227 -20.67 25.72 0.09
C LEU A 227 -19.66 26.27 -0.92
N GLU A 228 -20.04 26.29 -2.21
CA GLU A 228 -19.24 26.86 -3.30
C GLU A 228 -19.04 28.38 -3.16
N ALA A 229 -20.04 29.09 -2.63
CA ALA A 229 -19.97 30.53 -2.33
C ALA A 229 -18.77 30.93 -1.44
N PHE A 230 -18.28 29.99 -0.61
CA PHE A 230 -17.17 30.19 0.33
C PHE A 230 -15.92 29.39 -0.05
N SER A 231 -15.79 29.03 -1.33
CA SER A 231 -14.70 28.20 -1.86
C SER A 231 -13.84 28.94 -2.89
N GLN A 232 -13.72 30.27 -2.77
CA GLN A 232 -13.06 31.15 -3.76
C GLN A 232 -11.61 30.73 -4.02
N ARG A 233 -10.88 30.34 -2.96
CA ARG A 233 -9.51 29.83 -3.08
C ARG A 233 -9.42 28.51 -3.85
N ALA A 234 -10.40 27.61 -3.68
CA ALA A 234 -10.41 26.34 -4.40
C ALA A 234 -10.69 26.57 -5.89
N GLN A 235 -11.62 27.48 -6.20
CA GLN A 235 -11.94 27.90 -7.57
C GLN A 235 -10.75 28.58 -8.26
N ALA A 236 -10.02 29.45 -7.57
CA ALA A 236 -8.83 30.11 -8.12
C ALA A 236 -7.72 29.09 -8.48
N ILE A 237 -7.49 28.10 -7.61
CA ILE A 237 -6.53 27.01 -7.87
C ILE A 237 -6.99 26.16 -9.06
N GLU A 238 -8.30 25.85 -9.14
CA GLU A 238 -8.86 25.07 -10.25
C GLU A 238 -8.80 25.82 -11.58
N ALA A 239 -9.09 27.12 -11.60
CA ALA A 239 -8.96 27.97 -12.78
C ALA A 239 -7.51 27.99 -13.29
N GLN A 240 -6.52 28.19 -12.41
CA GLN A 240 -5.11 28.15 -12.82
C GLN A 240 -4.64 26.76 -13.28
N LEU A 241 -5.17 25.70 -12.68
CA LEU A 241 -4.89 24.34 -13.14
C LEU A 241 -5.49 24.11 -14.54
N ALA A 242 -6.71 24.59 -14.77
CA ALA A 242 -7.39 24.50 -16.06
C ALA A 242 -6.68 25.31 -17.16
N GLU A 243 -6.14 26.49 -16.85
CA GLU A 243 -5.27 27.27 -17.75
C GLU A 243 -4.03 26.49 -18.18
N ARG A 244 -3.53 25.61 -17.30
CA ARG A 244 -2.40 24.69 -17.58
C ARG A 244 -2.87 23.35 -18.19
N GLY A 245 -4.13 23.26 -18.62
CA GLY A 245 -4.71 22.07 -19.25
C GLY A 245 -4.87 20.86 -18.33
N LYS A 246 -4.81 21.03 -17.01
CA LYS A 246 -4.86 19.95 -16.02
C LYS A 246 -6.02 20.15 -15.05
N SER A 247 -6.68 19.06 -14.66
CA SER A 247 -7.60 19.09 -13.52
C SER A 247 -6.85 18.95 -12.19
N ARG A 248 -7.51 19.31 -11.08
CA ARG A 248 -7.00 19.05 -9.73
C ARG A 248 -6.72 17.57 -9.47
N ALA A 249 -7.40 16.65 -10.13
CA ALA A 249 -7.11 15.22 -10.02
C ALA A 249 -5.80 14.83 -10.72
N GLN A 250 -5.45 15.51 -11.81
CA GLN A 250 -4.27 15.22 -12.65
C GLN A 250 -2.99 15.93 -12.18
N ALA A 251 -3.13 17.05 -11.46
CA ALA A 251 -1.97 17.80 -11.00
C ALA A 251 -1.27 17.15 -9.80
N SER A 252 0.07 17.14 -9.84
CA SER A 252 0.92 16.65 -8.75
C SER A 252 0.77 17.52 -7.49
N ALA A 253 1.14 16.96 -6.34
CA ALA A 253 1.14 17.70 -5.07
C ALA A 253 2.06 18.92 -5.11
N ALA A 254 3.21 18.80 -5.78
CA ALA A 254 4.16 19.90 -5.97
C ALA A 254 3.57 21.01 -6.86
N GLU A 255 2.94 20.69 -7.98
CA GLU A 255 2.29 21.69 -8.85
C GLU A 255 1.15 22.42 -8.15
N LYS A 256 0.32 21.69 -7.39
CA LYS A 256 -0.73 22.29 -6.55
C LYS A 256 -0.15 23.24 -5.51
N GLN A 257 0.99 22.89 -4.93
CA GLN A 257 1.68 23.72 -3.95
C GLN A 257 2.29 24.96 -4.62
N THR A 258 2.92 24.83 -5.78
CA THR A 258 3.46 25.96 -6.56
C THR A 258 2.35 26.92 -6.96
N ILE A 259 1.25 26.43 -7.53
CA ILE A 259 0.08 27.27 -7.87
C ILE A 259 -0.48 27.96 -6.62
N ALA A 260 -0.60 27.24 -5.51
CA ALA A 260 -1.09 27.83 -4.26
C ALA A 260 -0.14 28.88 -3.65
N LEU A 261 1.15 28.83 -3.99
CA LEU A 261 2.17 29.82 -3.62
C LEU A 261 2.19 31.00 -4.61
N ASP A 262 2.01 30.75 -5.91
CA ASP A 262 1.99 31.77 -6.97
C ASP A 262 0.72 32.64 -6.87
N THR A 263 -0.43 32.06 -6.50
CA THR A 263 -1.69 32.80 -6.27
C THR A 263 -1.78 33.44 -4.88
N ARG A 264 -0.66 33.51 -4.13
CA ARG A 264 -0.66 33.97 -2.75
C ARG A 264 -0.76 35.48 -2.69
N GLN A 265 -1.95 36.01 -2.42
CA GLN A 265 -2.13 37.39 -1.97
C GLN A 265 -1.72 37.54 -0.50
N ALA A 266 -1.23 38.72 -0.13
CA ALA A 266 -0.98 39.06 1.28
C ALA A 266 -2.33 39.11 2.02
N LYS A 267 -2.37 38.59 3.25
CA LYS A 267 -3.59 38.61 4.07
C LYS A 267 -3.83 40.07 4.49
N GLU A 268 -4.92 40.67 4.01
CA GLU A 268 -5.37 41.98 4.49
C GLU A 268 -5.99 41.82 5.88
N ALA A 269 -5.68 42.74 6.80
CA ALA A 269 -6.23 42.74 8.14
C ALA A 269 -7.64 43.37 8.11
N VAL A 270 -8.67 42.53 8.07
CA VAL A 270 -10.08 42.94 8.15
C VAL A 270 -10.66 42.49 9.49
N PRO A 271 -11.38 43.35 10.23
CA PRO A 271 -12.02 42.97 11.49
C PRO A 271 -12.97 41.77 11.33
N GLN A 272 -12.94 40.83 12.28
CA GLN A 272 -13.74 39.59 12.21
C GLN A 272 -15.24 39.87 12.10
N ALA A 273 -15.74 40.92 12.77
CA ALA A 273 -17.15 41.29 12.69
C ALA A 273 -17.59 41.69 11.28
N GLU A 274 -16.74 42.40 10.53
CA GLU A 274 -17.01 42.80 9.15
C GLU A 274 -16.99 41.58 8.22
N LEU A 275 -16.05 40.66 8.43
CA LEU A 275 -15.98 39.39 7.69
C LEU A 275 -17.22 38.54 7.91
N VAL A 276 -17.67 38.36 9.16
CA VAL A 276 -18.87 37.59 9.48
C VAL A 276 -20.11 38.21 8.84
N GLN A 277 -20.22 39.54 8.81
CA GLN A 277 -21.31 40.21 8.13
C GLN A 277 -21.28 39.93 6.62
N ALA A 278 -20.13 40.12 5.96
CA ALA A 278 -19.97 39.84 4.53
C ALA A 278 -20.28 38.37 4.21
N TRP A 279 -19.88 37.43 5.06
CA TRP A 279 -20.20 36.02 4.88
C TRP A 279 -21.70 35.74 5.02
N ARG A 280 -22.40 36.40 5.94
CA ARG A 280 -23.86 36.24 6.07
C ARG A 280 -24.60 36.76 4.84
N GLU A 281 -24.18 37.90 4.29
CA GLU A 281 -24.74 38.46 3.06
C GLU A 281 -24.52 37.53 1.85
N ALA A 282 -23.31 36.95 1.73
CA ALA A 282 -23.00 35.96 0.71
C ALA A 282 -23.80 34.66 0.88
N ALA A 283 -23.97 34.18 2.12
CA ALA A 283 -24.76 32.99 2.44
C ALA A 283 -26.24 33.20 2.10
N ASP A 284 -26.78 34.37 2.44
CA ASP A 284 -28.17 34.73 2.11
C ASP A 284 -28.38 34.76 0.59
N SER A 285 -27.42 35.31 -0.16
CA SER A 285 -27.45 35.34 -1.63
C SER A 285 -27.36 33.94 -2.27
N ALA A 286 -26.70 33.00 -1.59
CA ALA A 286 -26.58 31.60 -2.01
C ALA A 286 -27.75 30.70 -1.51
N GLY A 287 -28.78 31.28 -0.89
CA GLY A 287 -29.97 30.56 -0.44
C GLY A 287 -29.85 29.94 0.97
N LEU A 288 -28.74 30.12 1.66
CA LEU A 288 -28.57 29.73 3.07
C LEU A 288 -28.98 30.91 3.96
N THR A 289 -30.26 31.27 3.96
CA THR A 289 -30.79 32.46 4.67
C THR A 289 -30.57 32.40 6.19
N GLU A 290 -30.67 33.55 6.87
CA GLU A 290 -30.64 33.61 8.34
C GLU A 290 -31.64 32.65 9.00
N GLU A 291 -32.88 32.61 8.50
CA GLU A 291 -33.91 31.68 8.97
C GLU A 291 -33.44 30.23 8.81
N LYS A 292 -32.88 29.88 7.66
CA LYS A 292 -32.40 28.52 7.40
C LYS A 292 -31.22 28.13 8.29
N ARG A 293 -30.27 29.04 8.50
CA ARG A 293 -29.13 28.84 9.43
C ARG A 293 -29.63 28.57 10.84
N ARG A 294 -30.54 29.41 11.36
CA ARG A 294 -31.13 29.25 12.70
C ARG A 294 -31.94 27.96 12.82
N GLN A 295 -32.69 27.60 11.77
CA GLN A 295 -33.43 26.34 11.72
C GLN A 295 -32.50 25.13 11.86
N LEU A 296 -31.41 25.06 11.10
CA LEU A 296 -30.46 23.94 11.16
C LEU A 296 -29.84 23.78 12.56
N VAL A 297 -29.46 24.89 13.20
CA VAL A 297 -28.95 24.89 14.58
C VAL A 297 -30.00 24.39 15.56
N ALA A 298 -31.23 24.89 15.45
CA ALA A 298 -32.34 24.52 16.34
C ALA A 298 -32.74 23.04 16.17
N GLU A 299 -32.76 22.52 14.93
CA GLU A 299 -33.01 21.10 14.65
C GLU A 299 -31.91 20.22 15.26
N ALA A 300 -30.64 20.61 15.17
CA ALA A 300 -29.54 19.90 15.80
C ALA A 300 -29.68 19.87 17.33
N GLN A 301 -29.98 21.02 17.95
CA GLN A 301 -30.26 21.09 19.39
C GLN A 301 -31.46 20.23 19.80
N GLY A 302 -32.54 20.23 19.01
CA GLY A 302 -33.71 19.40 19.25
C GLY A 302 -33.39 17.90 19.20
N ARG A 303 -32.58 17.46 18.22
CA ARG A 303 -32.12 16.06 18.12
C ARG A 303 -31.24 15.67 19.31
N LEU A 304 -30.30 16.51 19.73
CA LEU A 304 -29.46 16.27 20.91
C LEU A 304 -30.31 16.11 22.19
N ALA A 305 -31.31 16.97 22.37
CA ALA A 305 -32.23 16.87 23.50
C ALA A 305 -33.02 15.54 23.49
N ALA A 306 -33.49 15.12 22.32
CA ALA A 306 -34.19 13.84 22.16
C ALA A 306 -33.28 12.61 22.42
N GLN A 307 -32.03 12.66 21.95
CA GLN A 307 -31.04 11.58 22.16
C GLN A 307 -30.67 11.40 23.64
N SER A 308 -30.60 12.50 24.40
CA SER A 308 -30.30 12.46 25.83
C SER A 308 -31.32 11.65 26.64
N ALA A 309 -32.57 11.54 26.18
CA ALA A 309 -33.61 10.74 26.80
C ALA A 309 -33.50 9.22 26.53
N GLN A 310 -32.68 8.80 25.55
CA GLN A 310 -32.50 7.39 25.12
C GLN A 310 -31.06 6.87 25.32
N LYS A 311 -30.25 7.53 26.16
CA LYS A 311 -28.81 7.26 26.34
C LYS A 311 -28.47 5.78 26.61
N SER A 312 -29.22 5.10 27.48
CA SER A 312 -28.89 3.72 27.89
C SER A 312 -29.13 2.67 26.80
N SER A 313 -30.15 2.81 25.95
CA SER A 313 -30.39 1.86 24.85
C SER A 313 -29.43 2.05 23.68
N ASN A 314 -28.94 3.28 23.47
CA ASN A 314 -27.99 3.59 22.40
C ASN A 314 -26.55 3.15 22.71
N ALA A 315 -26.17 3.10 23.99
CA ALA A 315 -24.83 2.68 24.40
C ALA A 315 -24.47 1.25 23.94
N PHE A 316 -25.37 0.28 24.15
CA PHE A 316 -25.15 -1.10 23.71
C PHE A 316 -25.04 -1.22 22.18
N GLY A 317 -25.85 -0.45 21.44
CA GLY A 317 -25.79 -0.42 19.98
C GLY A 317 -24.46 0.13 19.45
N ARG A 318 -23.91 1.17 20.11
CA ARG A 318 -22.62 1.77 19.76
C ARG A 318 -21.45 0.85 20.08
N GLU A 319 -21.48 0.20 21.25
CA GLU A 319 -20.48 -0.80 21.63
C GLU A 319 -20.40 -1.92 20.59
N LEU A 320 -21.55 -2.50 20.21
CA LEU A 320 -21.62 -3.53 19.18
C LEU A 320 -21.13 -3.03 17.81
N LEU A 321 -21.44 -1.78 17.45
CA LEU A 321 -20.98 -1.18 16.20
C LEU A 321 -19.45 -0.98 16.20
N ALA A 322 -18.88 -0.52 17.31
CA ALA A 322 -17.44 -0.37 17.49
C ALA A 322 -16.72 -1.73 17.38
N ASP A 323 -17.25 -2.77 18.02
CA ASP A 323 -16.72 -4.13 17.92
C ASP A 323 -16.75 -4.66 16.48
N GLN A 324 -17.85 -4.42 15.75
CA GLN A 324 -17.96 -4.79 14.33
C GLN A 324 -16.98 -4.00 13.46
N ALA A 325 -16.80 -2.70 13.73
CA ALA A 325 -15.88 -1.85 13.00
C ALA A 325 -14.42 -2.28 13.20
N VAL A 326 -14.03 -2.61 14.44
CA VAL A 326 -12.70 -3.14 14.76
C VAL A 326 -12.48 -4.50 14.09
N ALA A 327 -13.44 -5.42 14.18
CA ALA A 327 -13.33 -6.73 13.52
C ALA A 327 -13.17 -6.59 11.99
N GLN A 328 -13.90 -5.67 11.36
CA GLN A 328 -13.78 -5.39 9.92
C GLN A 328 -12.45 -4.72 9.56
N GLY A 329 -12.03 -3.71 10.33
CA GLY A 329 -10.74 -3.05 10.17
C GLY A 329 -9.58 -4.01 10.30
N ALA A 330 -9.59 -4.86 11.32
CA ALA A 330 -8.58 -5.88 11.56
C ALA A 330 -8.53 -6.93 10.44
N ALA A 331 -9.69 -7.40 9.97
CA ALA A 331 -9.73 -8.34 8.84
C ALA A 331 -9.17 -7.72 7.56
N MET A 332 -9.53 -6.47 7.25
CA MET A 332 -9.04 -5.74 6.07
C MET A 332 -7.52 -5.53 6.12
N LEU A 333 -6.99 -5.08 7.25
CA LEU A 333 -5.54 -4.87 7.41
C LEU A 333 -4.77 -6.19 7.43
N GLY A 334 -5.35 -7.21 8.06
CA GLY A 334 -4.79 -8.56 8.19
C GLY A 334 -4.69 -9.34 6.88
N GLU A 335 -5.45 -8.97 5.83
CA GLU A 335 -5.31 -9.57 4.49
C GLU A 335 -3.92 -9.27 3.88
N ARG A 336 -3.36 -8.08 4.13
CA ARG A 336 -2.10 -7.62 3.53
C ARG A 336 -0.93 -7.63 4.50
N ASN A 337 -1.18 -7.49 5.80
CA ASN A 337 -0.14 -7.35 6.80
C ASN A 337 -0.27 -8.44 7.86
N SER A 338 0.81 -9.16 8.16
CA SER A 338 0.83 -10.06 9.33
C SER A 338 0.74 -9.26 10.63
N VAL A 339 1.38 -8.09 10.68
CA VAL A 339 1.29 -7.11 11.78
C VAL A 339 1.02 -5.74 11.19
N PHE A 340 0.05 -5.02 11.74
CA PHE A 340 -0.30 -3.66 11.34
C PHE A 340 -0.25 -2.72 12.55
N ALA A 341 0.06 -1.44 12.30
CA ALA A 341 0.09 -0.42 13.35
C ALA A 341 -1.30 -0.25 14.01
N THR A 342 -1.31 0.03 15.32
CA THR A 342 -2.56 0.29 16.06
C THR A 342 -3.32 1.49 15.47
N THR A 343 -2.61 2.55 15.03
CA THR A 343 -3.22 3.72 14.37
C THR A 343 -3.91 3.37 13.05
N ALA A 344 -3.39 2.39 12.30
CA ALA A 344 -4.03 1.92 11.08
C ALA A 344 -5.34 1.20 11.38
N LEU A 345 -5.42 0.47 12.50
CA LEU A 345 -6.67 -0.16 12.95
C LEU A 345 -7.71 0.89 13.36
N HIS A 346 -7.31 1.92 14.10
CA HIS A 346 -8.18 3.07 14.42
C HIS A 346 -8.75 3.71 13.16
N GLU A 347 -7.90 4.03 12.19
CA GLU A 347 -8.33 4.66 10.93
C GLU A 347 -9.29 3.75 10.14
N ALA A 348 -8.97 2.46 10.05
CA ALA A 348 -9.78 1.48 9.34
C ALA A 348 -11.15 1.28 10.01
N ALA A 349 -11.19 1.12 11.32
CA ALA A 349 -12.43 0.96 12.09
C ALA A 349 -13.28 2.24 12.00
N GLY A 350 -12.69 3.41 12.21
CA GLY A 350 -13.38 4.69 12.12
C GLY A 350 -13.95 4.98 10.73
N ARG A 351 -13.35 4.43 9.67
CA ARG A 351 -13.93 4.49 8.31
C ARG A 351 -15.23 3.72 8.21
N PHE A 352 -15.34 2.55 8.85
CA PHE A 352 -16.56 1.73 8.82
C PHE A 352 -17.71 2.31 9.64
N ALA A 353 -17.39 3.08 10.69
CA ALA A 353 -18.36 3.62 11.64
C ALA A 353 -18.32 5.16 11.74
N ILE A 354 -17.95 5.85 10.66
CA ILE A 354 -17.82 7.31 10.62
C ILE A 354 -19.09 8.02 11.14
N GLY A 355 -18.89 8.97 12.06
CA GLY A 355 -19.94 9.73 12.74
C GLY A 355 -20.63 8.99 13.90
N ALA A 356 -20.63 7.66 13.88
CA ALA A 356 -21.42 6.86 14.82
C ALA A 356 -20.65 6.43 16.08
N VAL A 357 -19.32 6.29 15.97
CA VAL A 357 -18.43 5.91 17.08
C VAL A 357 -17.22 6.85 17.14
N SER A 358 -16.78 7.13 18.36
CA SER A 358 -15.56 7.87 18.66
C SER A 358 -14.30 7.01 18.56
N GLN A 359 -13.14 7.66 18.49
CA GLN A 359 -11.85 6.97 18.62
C GLN A 359 -11.67 6.31 20.00
N ALA A 360 -12.28 6.83 21.05
CA ALA A 360 -12.24 6.24 22.38
C ALA A 360 -13.00 4.91 22.43
N GLU A 361 -14.21 4.86 21.88
CA GLU A 361 -14.99 3.60 21.79
C GLU A 361 -14.30 2.57 20.90
N ILE A 362 -13.60 3.01 19.85
CA ILE A 362 -12.75 2.12 19.03
C ILE A 362 -11.59 1.57 19.87
N ALA A 363 -10.92 2.40 20.68
CA ALA A 363 -9.85 1.92 21.57
C ALA A 363 -10.36 0.84 22.54
N GLU A 364 -11.52 1.06 23.16
CA GLU A 364 -12.16 0.08 24.04
C GLU A 364 -12.54 -1.20 23.30
N ALA A 365 -13.07 -1.09 22.08
CA ALA A 365 -13.38 -2.24 21.23
C ALA A 365 -12.12 -3.04 20.85
N ILE A 366 -10.99 -2.37 20.62
CA ILE A 366 -9.68 -3.03 20.42
C ILE A 366 -9.29 -3.80 21.68
N THR A 367 -9.40 -3.20 22.87
CA THR A 367 -9.11 -3.89 24.15
C THR A 367 -10.02 -5.08 24.41
N ARG A 368 -11.32 -4.98 24.08
CA ARG A 368 -12.25 -6.12 24.15
C ARG A 368 -11.86 -7.23 23.18
N ALA A 369 -11.52 -6.88 21.93
CA ALA A 369 -11.09 -7.84 20.92
C ALA A 369 -9.76 -8.54 21.29
N GLU A 370 -8.85 -7.83 21.96
CA GLU A 370 -7.63 -8.39 22.55
C GLU A 370 -7.96 -9.39 23.67
N THR A 371 -8.82 -8.99 24.61
CA THR A 371 -9.24 -9.83 25.74
C THR A 371 -9.97 -11.11 25.27
N ALA A 372 -10.78 -11.01 24.22
CA ALA A 372 -11.47 -12.14 23.60
C ALA A 372 -10.55 -13.03 22.75
N GLY A 373 -9.28 -12.63 22.54
CA GLY A 373 -8.31 -13.36 21.73
C GLY A 373 -8.53 -13.25 20.22
N GLY A 374 -9.32 -12.26 19.75
CA GLY A 374 -9.48 -11.96 18.32
C GLY A 374 -8.30 -11.14 17.76
N LEU A 375 -7.68 -10.33 18.61
CA LEU A 375 -6.48 -9.55 18.33
C LEU A 375 -5.38 -9.88 19.33
N GLU A 376 -4.12 -9.66 18.93
CA GLU A 376 -2.98 -9.80 19.83
C GLU A 376 -1.94 -8.71 19.55
N LYS A 377 -1.37 -8.12 20.61
CA LYS A 377 -0.33 -7.09 20.52
C LYS A 377 0.96 -7.64 19.93
N ARG A 378 1.58 -6.90 19.02
CA ARG A 378 2.84 -7.22 18.35
C ARG A 378 3.68 -5.97 18.16
N THR A 379 4.96 -6.15 17.88
CA THR A 379 5.82 -5.04 17.44
C THR A 379 5.59 -4.79 15.96
N TYR A 380 5.08 -3.62 15.62
CA TYR A 380 5.03 -3.15 14.23
C TYR A 380 6.35 -2.44 13.91
N LEU A 381 7.08 -2.96 12.91
CA LEU A 381 8.23 -2.25 12.36
C LEU A 381 7.74 -1.37 11.21
N ASP A 382 8.03 -0.08 11.28
CA ASP A 382 7.91 0.74 10.08
C ASP A 382 8.99 0.33 9.06
N TYR A 383 8.85 0.83 7.84
CA TYR A 383 9.76 0.61 6.71
C TYR A 383 11.21 1.11 6.96
N ARG A 384 11.49 1.84 8.06
CA ARG A 384 12.83 2.28 8.52
C ARG A 384 13.34 1.48 9.73
N GLY A 385 12.57 0.50 10.19
CA GLY A 385 12.88 -0.32 11.35
C GLY A 385 12.60 0.36 12.70
N ALA A 386 11.83 1.44 12.75
CA ALA A 386 11.31 1.95 14.02
C ALA A 386 10.21 1.03 14.54
N SER A 387 10.34 0.64 15.82
CA SER A 387 9.45 -0.29 16.49
C SER A 387 8.30 0.43 17.19
N PHE A 388 7.09 0.29 16.66
CA PHE A 388 5.86 0.84 17.24
C PHE A 388 4.96 -0.27 17.78
N GLU A 389 3.94 0.12 18.56
CA GLU A 389 2.86 -0.79 18.92
C GLU A 389 2.06 -1.19 17.68
N GLY A 390 1.87 -2.50 17.52
CA GLY A 390 1.10 -3.09 16.45
C GLY A 390 0.17 -4.18 16.95
N MET A 391 -0.64 -4.67 16.02
CA MET A 391 -1.63 -5.71 16.25
C MET A 391 -1.53 -6.77 15.16
N THR A 392 -1.88 -8.00 15.53
CA THR A 392 -2.15 -9.08 14.57
C THR A 392 -3.51 -9.71 14.85
N THR A 393 -4.02 -10.49 13.90
CA THR A 393 -5.28 -11.21 14.05
C THR A 393 -5.02 -12.65 14.46
N ALA A 394 -5.97 -13.24 15.21
CA ALA A 394 -5.95 -14.66 15.54
C ALA A 394 -5.85 -15.57 14.30
N ALA A 395 -6.44 -15.13 13.17
CA ALA A 395 -6.36 -15.85 11.91
C ALA A 395 -4.93 -15.89 11.34
N ASN A 396 -4.20 -14.78 11.37
CA ASN A 396 -2.82 -14.73 10.89
C ASN A 396 -1.90 -15.59 11.76
N ILE A 397 -2.05 -15.54 13.08
CA ILE A 397 -1.36 -16.43 14.01
C ILE A 397 -1.65 -17.90 13.67
N ALA A 398 -2.94 -18.25 13.52
CA ALA A 398 -3.34 -19.63 13.22
C ALA A 398 -2.77 -20.14 11.89
N HIS A 399 -2.71 -19.30 10.85
CA HIS A 399 -2.09 -19.65 9.57
C HIS A 399 -0.60 -19.95 9.72
N GLU A 400 0.14 -19.09 10.42
CA GLU A 400 1.58 -19.27 10.65
C GLU A 400 1.87 -20.48 11.57
N MET A 401 1.05 -20.73 12.60
CA MET A 401 1.18 -21.94 13.42
C MET A 401 0.90 -23.20 12.60
N THR A 402 -0.10 -23.17 11.73
CA THR A 402 -0.51 -24.33 10.92
C THR A 402 0.60 -24.71 9.94
N LEU A 403 1.20 -23.76 9.22
CA LEU A 403 2.26 -24.07 8.27
C LEU A 403 3.50 -24.63 8.97
N LEU A 404 3.89 -24.10 10.13
CA LEU A 404 5.06 -24.57 10.89
C LEU A 404 4.83 -25.98 11.44
N ARG A 405 3.65 -26.23 12.03
CA ARG A 405 3.29 -27.55 12.54
C ARG A 405 3.26 -28.60 11.44
N LEU A 406 2.68 -28.28 10.27
CA LEU A 406 2.60 -29.23 9.16
C LEU A 406 3.97 -29.57 8.57
N GLU A 407 4.89 -28.62 8.55
CA GLU A 407 6.28 -28.90 8.17
C GLU A 407 6.96 -29.80 9.19
N GLU A 408 6.85 -29.48 10.48
CA GLU A 408 7.43 -30.27 11.56
C GLU A 408 6.88 -31.71 11.58
N ASP A 409 5.55 -31.88 11.50
CA ASP A 409 4.88 -33.17 11.42
C ASP A 409 5.30 -33.98 10.18
N GLY A 410 5.67 -33.30 9.08
CA GLY A 410 6.09 -33.92 7.82
C GLY A 410 7.54 -34.40 7.79
N ARG A 411 8.33 -34.12 8.82
CA ARG A 411 9.74 -34.54 8.89
C ARG A 411 9.87 -36.04 9.06
N HIS A 412 10.74 -36.66 8.26
CA HIS A 412 10.98 -38.10 8.25
C HIS A 412 9.75 -38.98 7.99
N GLN A 413 8.67 -38.42 7.43
CA GLN A 413 7.43 -39.16 7.14
C GLN A 413 7.33 -39.71 5.71
N ALA A 414 8.28 -39.38 4.82
CA ALA A 414 8.27 -39.81 3.43
C ALA A 414 9.43 -40.76 3.12
N ALA A 415 9.20 -41.72 2.22
CA ALA A 415 10.28 -42.46 1.59
C ALA A 415 11.03 -41.53 0.59
N PRO A 416 12.37 -41.69 0.45
CA PRO A 416 13.12 -41.06 -0.64
C PRO A 416 12.48 -41.30 -2.00
N ILE A 417 12.63 -40.34 -2.93
CA ILE A 417 12.27 -40.58 -4.33
C ILE A 417 13.27 -41.57 -4.94
N LEU A 418 14.56 -41.43 -4.60
CA LEU A 418 15.64 -42.32 -5.03
C LEU A 418 16.56 -42.67 -3.85
N SER A 419 17.23 -43.82 -3.93
CA SER A 419 18.38 -44.10 -3.07
C SER A 419 19.58 -43.19 -3.41
N PRO A 420 20.55 -43.00 -2.50
CA PRO A 420 21.74 -42.18 -2.78
C PRO A 420 22.51 -42.60 -4.04
N LEU A 421 22.59 -43.91 -4.31
CA LEU A 421 23.25 -44.43 -5.50
C LEU A 421 22.48 -44.10 -6.79
N GLU A 422 21.16 -44.24 -6.78
CA GLU A 422 20.31 -43.91 -7.92
C GLU A 422 20.27 -42.40 -8.19
N ALA A 423 20.24 -41.58 -7.13
CA ALA A 423 20.32 -40.13 -7.25
C ALA A 423 21.65 -39.70 -7.89
N GLY A 424 22.78 -40.28 -7.44
CA GLY A 424 24.09 -40.02 -8.04
C GLY A 424 24.15 -40.39 -9.53
N LYS A 425 23.57 -41.53 -9.93
CA LYS A 425 23.46 -41.92 -11.34
C LYS A 425 22.59 -40.94 -12.14
N ALA A 426 21.42 -40.56 -11.62
CA ALA A 426 20.53 -39.62 -12.29
C ALA A 426 21.19 -38.26 -12.53
N VAL A 427 21.94 -37.75 -11.55
CA VAL A 427 22.70 -36.50 -11.69
C VAL A 427 23.79 -36.63 -12.74
N ALA A 428 24.59 -37.70 -12.71
CA ALA A 428 25.66 -37.92 -13.67
C ALA A 428 25.15 -38.04 -15.13
N GLU A 429 24.02 -38.71 -15.34
CA GLU A 429 23.40 -38.82 -16.67
C GLU A 429 22.93 -37.46 -17.20
N VAL A 430 22.29 -36.64 -16.36
CA VAL A 430 21.82 -35.32 -16.78
C VAL A 430 23.00 -34.37 -17.03
N GLU A 431 24.06 -34.47 -16.23
CA GLU A 431 25.29 -33.71 -16.42
C GLU A 431 25.93 -34.01 -17.77
N GLN A 432 26.06 -35.29 -18.14
CA GLN A 432 26.56 -35.70 -19.46
C GLN A 432 25.69 -35.14 -20.59
N ARG A 433 24.35 -35.27 -20.49
CA ARG A 433 23.42 -34.74 -21.50
C ARG A 433 23.45 -33.21 -21.60
N SER A 434 23.67 -32.52 -20.49
CA SER A 434 23.77 -31.06 -20.43
C SER A 434 25.09 -30.57 -21.03
N ALA A 435 26.18 -31.29 -20.78
CA ALA A 435 27.50 -30.99 -21.36
C ALA A 435 27.47 -31.05 -22.90
N LEU A 436 26.71 -32.00 -23.48
CA LEU A 436 26.48 -32.07 -24.93
C LEU A 436 25.77 -30.83 -25.51
N LYS A 437 25.07 -30.07 -24.67
CA LYS A 437 24.41 -28.80 -25.03
C LYS A 437 25.23 -27.57 -24.62
N GLY A 438 26.48 -27.77 -24.17
CA GLY A 438 27.36 -26.68 -23.71
C GLY A 438 27.04 -26.15 -22.31
N HIS A 439 26.30 -26.90 -21.49
CA HIS A 439 25.93 -26.51 -20.13
C HIS A 439 26.60 -27.41 -19.08
N THR A 440 27.48 -26.82 -18.27
CA THR A 440 28.16 -27.52 -17.18
C THR A 440 27.40 -27.32 -15.87
N TRP A 441 27.20 -28.41 -15.12
CA TRP A 441 26.61 -28.35 -13.78
C TRP A 441 27.67 -27.93 -12.76
N ASN A 442 27.29 -27.09 -11.80
CA ASN A 442 28.14 -26.75 -10.66
C ASN A 442 27.89 -27.71 -9.47
N GLU A 443 28.75 -27.63 -8.45
CA GLU A 443 28.66 -28.50 -7.28
C GLU A 443 27.37 -28.28 -6.49
N GLU A 444 26.93 -27.02 -6.35
CA GLU A 444 25.69 -26.66 -5.67
C GLU A 444 24.47 -27.33 -6.33
N GLN A 445 24.39 -27.35 -7.66
CA GLN A 445 23.30 -28.00 -8.41
C GLN A 445 23.30 -29.52 -8.22
N ARG A 446 24.48 -30.15 -8.22
CA ARG A 446 24.64 -31.59 -7.97
C ARG A 446 24.20 -31.95 -6.55
N ALA A 447 24.69 -31.22 -5.56
CA ALA A 447 24.36 -31.40 -4.15
C ALA A 447 22.86 -31.17 -3.90
N ALA A 448 22.29 -30.07 -4.39
CA ALA A 448 20.87 -29.74 -4.23
C ALA A 448 19.95 -30.82 -4.82
N THR A 449 20.23 -31.27 -6.05
CA THR A 449 19.43 -32.30 -6.71
C THR A 449 19.49 -33.62 -5.95
N THR A 450 20.68 -34.01 -5.49
CA THR A 450 20.89 -35.24 -4.71
C THR A 450 20.12 -35.17 -3.40
N GLN A 451 20.28 -34.08 -2.64
CA GLN A 451 19.60 -33.84 -1.38
C GLN A 451 18.07 -33.95 -1.51
N ILE A 452 17.48 -33.28 -2.52
CA ILE A 452 16.03 -33.32 -2.74
C ILE A 452 15.55 -34.75 -3.06
N LEU A 453 16.26 -35.48 -3.92
CA LEU A 453 15.87 -36.83 -4.34
C LEU A 453 15.99 -37.86 -3.21
N THR A 454 16.95 -37.67 -2.31
CA THR A 454 17.22 -38.60 -1.19
C THR A 454 16.53 -38.23 0.12
N SER A 455 15.85 -37.08 0.20
CA SER A 455 15.24 -36.62 1.44
C SER A 455 14.08 -37.52 1.90
N ASN A 456 13.95 -37.71 3.21
CA ASN A 456 12.84 -38.41 3.87
C ASN A 456 11.72 -37.47 4.33
N ASN A 457 11.83 -36.17 4.03
CA ASN A 457 10.87 -35.19 4.48
C ASN A 457 9.72 -35.06 3.47
N GLN A 458 8.50 -34.86 3.98
CA GLN A 458 7.35 -34.61 3.12
C GLN A 458 7.45 -33.24 2.45
N ILE A 459 8.05 -32.25 3.13
CA ILE A 459 8.22 -30.88 2.65
C ILE A 459 9.72 -30.57 2.61
N VAL A 460 10.19 -30.09 1.45
CA VAL A 460 11.61 -29.76 1.23
C VAL A 460 11.69 -28.40 0.52
N GLY A 461 12.70 -27.60 0.86
CA GLY A 461 12.98 -26.31 0.25
C GLY A 461 14.11 -26.36 -0.80
N LEU A 462 14.01 -25.50 -1.81
CA LEU A 462 15.11 -25.10 -2.68
C LEU A 462 15.20 -23.57 -2.70
N GLN A 463 16.13 -23.04 -1.91
CA GLN A 463 16.47 -21.62 -1.91
C GLN A 463 17.51 -21.34 -3.00
N GLY A 464 17.28 -20.35 -3.85
CA GLY A 464 18.38 -19.86 -4.65
C GLY A 464 18.17 -18.52 -5.31
N TYR A 465 19.28 -17.82 -5.53
CA TYR A 465 19.28 -16.46 -6.04
C TYR A 465 18.78 -16.38 -7.49
N ALA A 466 18.31 -15.20 -7.89
CA ALA A 466 17.93 -14.91 -9.26
C ALA A 466 19.07 -15.29 -10.23
N GLY A 467 18.76 -16.13 -11.22
CA GLY A 467 19.73 -16.51 -12.25
C GLY A 467 20.62 -17.72 -11.93
N THR A 468 20.31 -18.51 -10.90
CA THR A 468 21.01 -19.77 -10.53
C THR A 468 20.57 -21.00 -11.34
N ALA A 469 19.73 -20.82 -12.37
CA ALA A 469 19.17 -21.86 -13.24
C ALA A 469 18.30 -22.94 -12.55
N LYS A 470 17.77 -22.67 -11.34
CA LYS A 470 16.95 -23.60 -10.52
C LYS A 470 15.91 -24.39 -11.32
N THR A 471 15.10 -23.69 -12.10
CA THR A 471 13.94 -24.25 -12.81
C THR A 471 14.36 -25.15 -13.97
N SER A 472 15.34 -24.73 -14.77
CA SER A 472 15.78 -25.46 -15.97
C SER A 472 16.77 -26.61 -15.69
N THR A 473 17.40 -26.63 -14.52
CA THR A 473 18.35 -27.70 -14.14
C THR A 473 17.77 -28.57 -13.03
N VAL A 474 17.81 -28.09 -11.78
CA VAL A 474 17.44 -28.88 -10.59
C VAL A 474 15.99 -29.35 -10.65
N LEU A 475 15.02 -28.46 -10.88
CA LEU A 475 13.60 -28.84 -10.89
C LEU A 475 13.24 -29.79 -12.03
N ALA A 476 13.75 -29.53 -13.24
CA ALA A 476 13.54 -30.41 -14.39
C ALA A 476 14.08 -31.83 -14.13
N THR A 477 15.24 -31.95 -13.49
CA THR A 477 15.81 -33.26 -13.13
C THR A 477 14.99 -33.93 -12.04
N VAL A 478 14.64 -33.22 -10.96
CA VAL A 478 13.84 -33.78 -9.86
C VAL A 478 12.48 -34.26 -10.37
N ALA A 479 11.79 -33.46 -11.20
CA ALA A 479 10.50 -33.82 -11.78
C ALA A 479 10.60 -35.11 -12.62
N LYS A 480 11.55 -35.18 -13.56
CA LYS A 480 11.74 -36.34 -14.43
C LYS A 480 12.14 -37.60 -13.65
N SER A 481 13.01 -37.46 -12.65
CA SER A 481 13.38 -38.57 -11.76
C SER A 481 12.20 -39.07 -10.94
N ALA A 482 11.34 -38.17 -10.45
CA ALA A 482 10.13 -38.56 -9.72
C ALA A 482 9.11 -39.26 -10.64
N GLU A 483 8.88 -38.74 -11.84
CA GLU A 483 8.00 -39.36 -12.85
C GLU A 483 8.47 -40.77 -13.22
N ALA A 484 9.79 -40.97 -13.38
CA ALA A 484 10.39 -42.28 -13.64
C ALA A 484 10.13 -43.29 -12.49
N GLN A 485 9.92 -42.79 -11.26
CA GLN A 485 9.55 -43.57 -10.09
C GLN A 485 8.02 -43.67 -9.89
N GLY A 486 7.23 -43.26 -10.88
CA GLY A 486 5.78 -43.36 -10.88
C GLY A 486 5.06 -42.24 -10.13
N TYR A 487 5.75 -41.18 -9.70
CA TYR A 487 5.11 -40.02 -9.10
C TYR A 487 4.29 -39.23 -10.13
N ARG A 488 3.12 -38.76 -9.71
CA ARG A 488 2.40 -37.71 -10.42
C ARG A 488 2.96 -36.36 -9.99
N VAL A 489 3.73 -35.73 -10.87
CA VAL A 489 4.27 -34.39 -10.64
C VAL A 489 3.21 -33.33 -10.97
N THR A 490 2.99 -32.39 -10.06
CA THR A 490 2.11 -31.23 -10.24
C THR A 490 2.92 -29.96 -10.07
N ALA A 491 3.07 -29.20 -11.15
CA ALA A 491 3.82 -27.95 -11.16
C ALA A 491 2.89 -26.76 -10.87
N LEU A 492 3.26 -25.94 -9.89
CA LEU A 492 2.48 -24.83 -9.37
C LEU A 492 3.32 -23.56 -9.28
N ALA A 493 2.69 -22.40 -9.53
CA ALA A 493 3.29 -21.10 -9.24
C ALA A 493 2.22 -20.06 -8.82
N PRO A 494 2.58 -19.00 -8.08
CA PRO A 494 1.63 -17.96 -7.64
C PRO A 494 0.99 -17.18 -8.79
N THR A 495 1.75 -16.90 -9.84
CA THR A 495 1.28 -16.12 -11.01
C THR A 495 1.15 -16.99 -12.25
N ALA A 496 0.28 -16.59 -13.17
CA ALA A 496 0.08 -17.33 -14.43
C ALA A 496 1.33 -17.29 -15.33
N SER A 497 2.08 -16.19 -15.32
CA SER A 497 3.35 -16.06 -16.05
C SER A 497 4.43 -16.98 -15.47
N ALA A 498 4.58 -17.04 -14.15
CA ALA A 498 5.51 -17.96 -13.50
C ALA A 498 5.12 -19.42 -13.75
N ALA A 499 3.82 -19.74 -13.71
CA ALA A 499 3.33 -21.08 -14.03
C ALA A 499 3.68 -21.45 -15.48
N GLN A 500 3.49 -20.54 -16.44
CA GLN A 500 3.88 -20.81 -17.82
C GLN A 500 5.38 -21.08 -17.98
N VAL A 501 6.24 -20.25 -17.37
CA VAL A 501 7.71 -20.46 -17.40
C VAL A 501 8.09 -21.80 -16.76
N LEU A 502 7.48 -22.16 -15.63
CA LEU A 502 7.70 -23.44 -14.97
C LEU A 502 7.25 -24.60 -15.86
N GLY A 503 6.07 -24.50 -16.49
CA GLY A 503 5.57 -25.53 -17.39
C GLY A 503 6.47 -25.75 -18.61
N ASP A 504 6.93 -24.66 -19.24
CA ASP A 504 7.85 -24.71 -20.37
C ASP A 504 9.20 -25.35 -19.97
N ALA A 505 9.71 -25.02 -18.77
CA ALA A 505 10.97 -25.57 -18.27
C ALA A 505 10.88 -27.06 -17.89
N LEU A 506 9.73 -27.50 -17.37
CA LEU A 506 9.49 -28.88 -16.97
C LEU A 506 8.96 -29.75 -18.12
N ASP A 507 8.68 -29.16 -19.29
CA ASP A 507 7.97 -29.82 -20.41
C ASP A 507 6.64 -30.47 -19.95
N SER A 508 5.93 -29.77 -19.07
CA SER A 508 4.70 -30.26 -18.44
C SER A 508 3.69 -29.15 -18.21
N ARG A 509 2.43 -29.52 -17.95
CA ARG A 509 1.41 -28.53 -17.59
C ARG A 509 1.63 -28.04 -16.18
N ALA A 510 1.83 -26.74 -16.03
CA ALA A 510 1.77 -26.04 -14.74
C ALA A 510 0.47 -25.23 -14.59
N ASP A 511 -0.05 -25.16 -13.38
CA ASP A 511 -1.24 -24.38 -13.03
C ASP A 511 -0.90 -23.35 -11.92
N THR A 512 -1.71 -22.30 -11.79
CA THR A 512 -1.55 -21.36 -10.68
C THR A 512 -1.92 -22.00 -9.34
N LEU A 513 -1.21 -21.68 -8.26
CA LEU A 513 -1.49 -22.16 -6.90
C LEU A 513 -2.96 -21.92 -6.50
N ALA A 514 -3.47 -20.70 -6.70
CA ALA A 514 -4.85 -20.34 -6.37
C ALA A 514 -5.89 -21.27 -7.03
N ARG A 515 -5.65 -21.68 -8.30
CA ARG A 515 -6.51 -22.62 -9.01
C ARG A 515 -6.45 -24.01 -8.39
N HIS A 516 -5.24 -24.48 -8.06
CA HIS A 516 -5.07 -25.78 -7.42
C HIS A 516 -5.77 -25.83 -6.07
N LEU A 517 -5.67 -24.77 -5.25
CA LEU A 517 -6.33 -24.68 -3.94
C LEU A 517 -7.87 -24.57 -4.02
N LEU A 518 -8.44 -24.22 -5.18
CA LEU A 518 -9.89 -24.23 -5.41
C LEU A 518 -10.41 -25.61 -5.84
N ALA A 519 -9.59 -26.37 -6.56
CA ALA A 519 -9.95 -27.68 -7.08
C ALA A 519 -8.71 -28.60 -7.13
N PRO A 520 -8.24 -29.12 -5.98
CA PRO A 520 -7.01 -29.91 -5.89
C PRO A 520 -7.14 -31.31 -6.54
N GLY A 521 -8.34 -31.70 -6.97
CA GLY A 521 -8.67 -33.05 -7.41
C GLY A 521 -9.03 -33.95 -6.23
N ARG A 522 -9.29 -35.23 -6.50
CA ARG A 522 -9.48 -36.24 -5.45
C ARG A 522 -8.13 -36.85 -5.07
N PRO A 523 -7.94 -37.29 -3.81
CA PRO A 523 -6.78 -38.09 -3.42
C PRO A 523 -6.61 -39.29 -4.36
N SER A 524 -5.36 -39.57 -4.73
CA SER A 524 -4.97 -40.68 -5.60
C SER A 524 -4.14 -41.69 -4.82
N SER A 525 -4.20 -42.97 -5.19
CA SER A 525 -3.28 -43.99 -4.67
C SER A 525 -1.87 -43.87 -5.26
N GLN A 526 -1.73 -43.18 -6.40
CA GLN A 526 -0.44 -42.88 -7.02
C GLN A 526 0.32 -41.86 -6.14
N PRO A 527 1.62 -42.05 -5.88
CA PRO A 527 2.42 -41.07 -5.15
C PRO A 527 2.45 -39.72 -5.89
N GLN A 528 2.48 -38.61 -5.15
CA GLN A 528 2.39 -37.27 -5.72
C GLN A 528 3.57 -36.40 -5.27
N LEU A 529 4.07 -35.60 -6.19
CA LEU A 529 5.06 -34.55 -5.93
C LEU A 529 4.50 -33.22 -6.42
N TRP A 530 4.29 -32.28 -5.51
CA TRP A 530 3.87 -30.92 -5.85
C TRP A 530 5.07 -30.00 -5.80
N ILE A 531 5.39 -29.37 -6.92
CA ILE A 531 6.50 -28.42 -7.03
C ILE A 531 5.90 -27.02 -7.08
N VAL A 532 6.29 -26.15 -6.16
CA VAL A 532 5.83 -24.76 -6.10
C VAL A 532 7.00 -23.83 -6.36
N ASP A 533 7.06 -23.23 -7.55
CA ASP A 533 8.06 -22.22 -7.89
C ASP A 533 7.62 -20.82 -7.44
N GLU A 534 8.58 -19.92 -7.22
CA GLU A 534 8.38 -18.59 -6.63
C GLU A 534 7.64 -18.63 -5.28
N ALA A 535 7.98 -19.60 -4.41
CA ALA A 535 7.37 -19.81 -3.10
C ALA A 535 7.48 -18.60 -2.15
N SER A 536 8.43 -17.68 -2.37
CA SER A 536 8.53 -16.42 -1.62
C SER A 536 7.35 -15.47 -1.85
N LEU A 537 6.59 -15.64 -2.94
CA LEU A 537 5.39 -14.86 -3.24
C LEU A 537 4.10 -15.49 -2.67
N VAL A 538 4.18 -16.64 -1.99
CA VAL A 538 3.02 -17.33 -1.41
C VAL A 538 2.75 -16.81 0.01
N SER A 539 1.51 -16.39 0.28
CA SER A 539 1.08 -15.89 1.59
C SER A 539 1.07 -17.00 2.65
N ALA A 540 1.15 -16.63 3.94
CA ALA A 540 1.08 -17.62 5.03
C ALA A 540 -0.23 -18.42 5.00
N LYS A 541 -1.34 -17.75 4.66
CA LYS A 541 -2.65 -18.36 4.49
C LYS A 541 -2.67 -19.40 3.37
N ASP A 542 -2.21 -19.04 2.18
CA ASP A 542 -2.23 -19.95 1.04
C ASP A 542 -1.22 -21.09 1.21
N MET A 543 -0.08 -20.84 1.85
CA MET A 543 0.87 -21.88 2.23
C MET A 543 0.28 -22.87 3.23
N ALA A 544 -0.35 -22.39 4.30
CA ALA A 544 -1.02 -23.26 5.28
C ALA A 544 -2.09 -24.14 4.62
N LYS A 545 -2.87 -23.56 3.69
CA LYS A 545 -3.87 -24.30 2.92
C LYS A 545 -3.23 -25.31 1.97
N LEU A 546 -2.15 -24.95 1.27
CA LEU A 546 -1.39 -25.84 0.41
C LEU A 546 -0.88 -27.05 1.18
N LEU A 547 -0.18 -26.83 2.30
CA LEU A 547 0.40 -27.91 3.10
C LEU A 547 -0.68 -28.82 3.70
N SER A 548 -1.80 -28.25 4.16
CA SER A 548 -2.94 -29.03 4.65
C SER A 548 -3.53 -29.92 3.55
N THR A 549 -3.68 -29.35 2.34
CA THR A 549 -4.18 -30.07 1.17
C THR A 549 -3.19 -31.16 0.76
N ALA A 550 -1.88 -30.89 0.79
CA ALA A 550 -0.83 -31.86 0.50
C ALA A 550 -0.86 -33.04 1.47
N GLN A 551 -1.04 -32.77 2.77
CA GLN A 551 -1.14 -33.81 3.80
C GLN A 551 -2.33 -34.75 3.52
N SER A 552 -3.52 -34.22 3.24
CA SER A 552 -4.70 -35.03 2.88
C SER A 552 -4.55 -35.84 1.58
N HIS A 553 -3.71 -35.38 0.65
CA HIS A 553 -3.38 -36.07 -0.59
C HIS A 553 -2.15 -36.99 -0.46
N ARG A 554 -1.50 -37.04 0.72
CA ARG A 554 -0.19 -37.69 0.94
C ARG A 554 0.85 -37.28 -0.10
N ALA A 555 0.80 -36.02 -0.54
CA ALA A 555 1.72 -35.48 -1.53
C ALA A 555 3.01 -35.01 -0.85
N ARG A 556 4.15 -35.23 -1.51
CA ARG A 556 5.40 -34.52 -1.19
C ARG A 556 5.34 -33.11 -1.77
N VAL A 557 5.93 -32.14 -1.10
CA VAL A 557 5.96 -30.74 -1.52
C VAL A 557 7.40 -30.25 -1.63
N LEU A 558 7.78 -29.77 -2.82
CA LEU A 558 9.03 -29.07 -3.05
C LEU A 558 8.74 -27.58 -3.22
N LEU A 559 9.15 -26.78 -2.25
CA LEU A 559 9.01 -25.32 -2.26
C LEU A 559 10.28 -24.68 -2.81
N VAL A 560 10.15 -23.90 -3.87
CA VAL A 560 11.28 -23.31 -4.59
C VAL A 560 11.12 -21.81 -4.62
N GLY A 561 12.13 -21.06 -4.19
CA GLY A 561 11.98 -19.61 -4.08
C GLY A 561 13.28 -18.88 -3.82
N ASP A 562 13.14 -17.59 -3.53
CA ASP A 562 14.25 -16.71 -3.16
C ASP A 562 13.79 -15.70 -2.11
N ILE A 563 14.21 -15.89 -0.85
CA ILE A 563 13.87 -14.98 0.27
C ILE A 563 14.45 -13.57 0.11
N LYS A 564 15.44 -13.38 -0.78
CA LYS A 564 16.04 -12.07 -1.07
C LYS A 564 15.24 -11.27 -2.10
N GLN A 565 14.31 -11.89 -2.83
CA GLN A 565 13.37 -11.18 -3.72
C GLN A 565 12.15 -10.68 -2.94
N LEU A 566 11.29 -9.91 -3.62
CA LEU A 566 10.05 -9.42 -3.04
C LEU A 566 9.20 -10.60 -2.54
N GLY A 567 8.58 -10.40 -1.36
CA GLY A 567 7.72 -11.37 -0.71
C GLY A 567 6.28 -11.32 -1.22
N SER A 568 5.39 -12.08 -0.57
CA SER A 568 3.95 -12.00 -0.82
C SER A 568 3.40 -10.58 -0.59
N ILE A 569 2.41 -10.18 -1.40
CA ILE A 569 1.61 -8.95 -1.20
C ILE A 569 0.59 -9.16 -0.07
N GLU A 570 0.08 -10.38 0.08
CA GLU A 570 -0.74 -10.79 1.21
C GLU A 570 0.12 -11.14 2.42
N ALA A 571 -0.49 -11.14 3.61
CA ALA A 571 0.20 -11.33 4.88
C ALA A 571 1.09 -12.59 4.95
N GLY A 572 2.28 -12.39 5.53
CA GLY A 572 3.21 -13.44 5.95
C GLY A 572 4.37 -13.71 4.98
N ALA A 573 5.45 -14.26 5.53
CA ALA A 573 6.66 -14.64 4.80
C ALA A 573 6.89 -16.15 4.87
N ALA A 574 5.91 -16.93 4.39
CA ALA A 574 5.81 -18.36 4.67
C ALA A 574 7.08 -19.15 4.34
N PHE A 575 7.67 -18.93 3.16
CA PHE A 575 8.87 -19.65 2.74
C PHE A 575 10.11 -19.32 3.59
N GLU A 576 10.24 -18.07 4.02
CA GLU A 576 11.32 -17.64 4.92
C GLU A 576 11.12 -18.20 6.33
N GLN A 577 9.89 -18.15 6.85
CA GLN A 577 9.51 -18.73 8.15
C GLN A 577 9.80 -20.24 8.23
N LEU A 578 9.46 -20.99 7.18
CA LEU A 578 9.74 -22.44 7.12
C LEU A 578 11.25 -22.73 7.14
N GLN A 579 12.04 -21.96 6.38
CA GLN A 579 13.50 -22.11 6.37
C GLN A 579 14.11 -21.82 7.75
N GLU A 580 13.70 -20.74 8.40
CA GLU A 580 14.17 -20.40 9.75
C GLU A 580 13.71 -21.38 10.82
N ALA A 581 12.53 -22.00 10.62
CA ALA A 581 12.06 -23.10 11.45
C ALA A 581 12.82 -24.42 11.22
N GLY A 582 13.82 -24.44 10.33
CA GLY A 582 14.69 -25.59 10.11
C GLY A 582 14.15 -26.58 9.08
N MET A 583 13.23 -26.16 8.20
CA MET A 583 12.86 -26.95 7.03
C MET A 583 14.10 -27.31 6.22
N GLU A 584 14.27 -28.58 5.89
CA GLU A 584 15.39 -29.04 5.07
C GLU A 584 15.38 -28.29 3.73
N THR A 585 16.45 -27.53 3.45
CA THR A 585 16.51 -26.62 2.31
C THR A 585 17.85 -26.72 1.60
N ALA A 586 17.83 -27.15 0.35
CA ALA A 586 18.98 -27.07 -0.55
C ALA A 586 19.20 -25.60 -0.99
N ARG A 587 20.46 -25.19 -1.18
CA ARG A 587 20.82 -23.79 -1.50
C ARG A 587 21.60 -23.68 -2.82
N LEU A 588 21.22 -22.72 -3.65
CA LEU A 588 21.92 -22.33 -4.87
C LEU A 588 22.30 -20.85 -4.80
N THR A 589 23.59 -20.57 -4.68
CA THR A 589 24.15 -19.22 -4.47
C THR A 589 24.89 -18.70 -5.69
N SER A 590 25.35 -19.58 -6.58
CA SER A 590 26.12 -19.22 -7.76
C SER A 590 25.26 -18.62 -8.89
N ILE A 591 25.38 -17.31 -9.14
CA ILE A 591 24.63 -16.59 -10.18
C ILE A 591 25.27 -16.83 -11.56
N LEU A 592 24.46 -17.29 -12.53
CA LEU A 592 24.89 -17.67 -13.88
C LEU A 592 24.26 -16.81 -15.00
N ARG A 593 23.34 -15.90 -14.66
CA ARG A 593 22.55 -15.14 -15.65
C ARG A 593 23.34 -14.03 -16.33
N GLN A 594 24.16 -13.30 -15.57
CA GLN A 594 24.87 -12.12 -16.05
C GLN A 594 26.05 -12.53 -16.93
N THR A 595 26.13 -11.91 -18.10
CA THR A 595 27.24 -12.08 -19.05
C THR A 595 28.32 -11.03 -18.87
N ASN A 596 28.02 -9.96 -18.11
CA ASN A 596 28.94 -8.88 -17.77
C ASN A 596 29.35 -9.00 -16.30
N GLU A 597 30.67 -9.09 -16.05
CA GLU A 597 31.25 -9.22 -14.71
C GLU A 597 30.91 -8.05 -13.78
N HIS A 598 30.83 -6.82 -14.30
CA HIS A 598 30.48 -5.66 -13.49
C HIS A 598 28.99 -5.63 -13.12
N THR A 599 28.11 -6.07 -14.03
CA THR A 599 26.68 -6.25 -13.72
C THR A 599 26.49 -7.36 -12.70
N LYS A 600 27.24 -8.47 -12.83
CA LYS A 600 27.25 -9.55 -11.83
C LYS A 600 27.67 -9.04 -10.45
N ALA A 601 28.77 -8.28 -10.38
CA ALA A 601 29.25 -7.68 -9.14
C ALA A 601 28.22 -6.71 -8.52
N ALA A 602 27.47 -5.96 -9.34
CA ALA A 602 26.40 -5.09 -8.85
C ALA A 602 25.25 -5.89 -8.22
N VAL A 603 24.85 -7.01 -8.84
CA VAL A 603 23.82 -7.91 -8.31
C VAL A 603 24.28 -8.58 -7.02
N GLU A 604 25.51 -9.08 -6.96
CA GLU A 604 26.09 -9.68 -5.75
C GLU A 604 26.17 -8.67 -4.60
N ALA A 605 26.63 -7.45 -4.87
CA ALA A 605 26.67 -6.39 -3.86
C ALA A 605 25.27 -6.01 -3.33
N SER A 606 24.23 -6.06 -4.18
CA SER A 606 22.85 -5.84 -3.73
C SER A 606 22.31 -6.99 -2.86
N LEU A 607 22.75 -8.23 -3.08
CA LEU A 607 22.42 -9.37 -2.20
C LEU A 607 23.06 -9.25 -0.81
N GLU A 608 24.28 -8.70 -0.75
CA GLU A 608 25.01 -8.42 0.48
C GLU A 608 24.42 -7.23 1.26
N GLY A 609 23.45 -6.50 0.69
CA GLY A 609 22.92 -5.28 1.29
C GLY A 609 23.81 -4.05 1.06
N ASN A 610 24.87 -4.15 0.28
CA ASN A 610 25.85 -3.09 0.09
C ASN A 610 25.53 -2.23 -1.14
N ALA A 611 24.57 -1.30 -0.95
CA ALA A 611 24.14 -0.38 -2.00
C ALA A 611 25.31 0.42 -2.61
N LYS A 612 26.26 0.87 -1.78
CA LYS A 612 27.44 1.62 -2.25
C LYS A 612 28.26 0.80 -3.26
N LYS A 613 28.64 -0.42 -2.89
CA LYS A 613 29.41 -1.34 -3.75
C LYS A 613 28.65 -1.68 -5.03
N ALA A 614 27.32 -1.81 -4.95
CA ALA A 614 26.48 -2.05 -6.12
C ALA A 614 26.51 -0.88 -7.11
N LEU A 615 26.36 0.36 -6.63
CA LEU A 615 26.40 1.55 -7.48
C LEU A 615 27.78 1.75 -8.12
N GLU A 616 28.86 1.51 -7.37
CA GLU A 616 30.22 1.55 -7.92
C GLU A 616 30.44 0.49 -9.01
N ALA A 617 29.86 -0.70 -8.88
CA ALA A 617 29.94 -1.74 -9.90
C ALA A 617 29.18 -1.36 -11.17
N LEU A 618 28.06 -0.64 -11.07
CA LEU A 618 27.37 -0.10 -12.24
C LEU A 618 28.27 0.90 -12.98
N ASP A 619 28.88 1.85 -12.25
CA ASP A 619 29.74 2.89 -12.86
C ASP A 619 31.00 2.32 -13.53
N ARG A 620 31.51 1.17 -13.07
CA ARG A 620 32.67 0.48 -13.68
C ARG A 620 32.37 -0.20 -15.02
N GLY A 621 31.12 -0.20 -15.48
CA GLY A 621 30.71 -0.82 -16.74
C GLY A 621 29.59 -1.85 -16.59
N GLY A 622 28.98 -1.96 -15.41
CA GLY A 622 27.74 -2.73 -15.22
C GLY A 622 26.48 -2.00 -15.69
N GLY A 623 26.63 -0.72 -16.10
CA GLY A 623 25.60 0.17 -16.60
C GLY A 623 25.92 1.62 -16.21
N ARG A 624 24.98 2.35 -15.63
CA ARG A 624 25.21 3.71 -15.08
C ARG A 624 24.12 4.14 -14.10
N VAL A 625 24.42 5.17 -13.29
CA VAL A 625 23.44 5.84 -12.41
C VAL A 625 23.24 7.28 -12.86
N VAL A 626 22.00 7.66 -13.12
CA VAL A 626 21.60 8.99 -13.58
C VAL A 626 20.82 9.70 -12.46
N ALA A 627 21.33 10.83 -11.98
CA ALA A 627 20.68 11.62 -10.94
C ALA A 627 19.98 12.85 -11.53
N ILE A 628 18.66 12.91 -11.43
CA ILE A 628 17.81 14.01 -11.87
C ILE A 628 16.77 14.27 -10.77
N ALA A 629 16.89 15.42 -10.11
CA ALA A 629 16.15 15.74 -8.89
C ALA A 629 14.64 15.74 -9.10
N ASP A 630 14.15 16.36 -10.17
CA ASP A 630 12.73 16.48 -10.46
C ASP A 630 12.19 15.24 -11.17
N ARG A 631 10.93 14.87 -10.87
CA ARG A 631 10.30 13.65 -11.39
C ARG A 631 10.06 13.73 -12.90
N GLU A 632 9.66 14.89 -13.40
CA GLU A 632 9.31 15.10 -14.80
C GLU A 632 10.54 14.94 -15.71
N GLY A 633 11.63 15.64 -15.41
CA GLY A 633 12.90 15.54 -16.12
C GLY A 633 13.49 14.13 -16.06
N ARG A 634 13.35 13.44 -14.92
CA ARG A 634 13.79 12.04 -14.81
C ARG A 634 12.98 11.10 -15.70
N PHE A 635 11.65 11.25 -15.73
CA PHE A 635 10.79 10.44 -16.58
C PHE A 635 11.03 10.75 -18.06
N ALA A 636 11.21 12.01 -18.41
CA ALA A 636 11.59 12.45 -19.74
C ALA A 636 12.92 11.83 -20.19
N GLN A 637 13.92 11.78 -19.30
CA GLN A 637 15.21 11.13 -19.59
C GLN A 637 15.05 9.61 -19.82
N ILE A 638 14.26 8.92 -19.01
CA ILE A 638 13.98 7.48 -19.22
C ILE A 638 13.29 7.26 -20.57
N ALA A 639 12.30 8.10 -20.90
CA ALA A 639 11.58 8.05 -22.16
C ALA A 639 12.51 8.29 -23.36
N GLU A 640 13.39 9.28 -23.27
CA GLU A 640 14.41 9.61 -24.26
C GLU A 640 15.38 8.43 -24.47
N ASP A 641 15.93 7.89 -23.38
CA ASP A 641 16.88 6.76 -23.43
C ASP A 641 16.22 5.50 -24.02
N TYR A 642 14.95 5.23 -23.70
CA TYR A 642 14.22 4.10 -24.29
C TYR A 642 13.88 4.33 -25.77
N ALA A 643 13.50 5.55 -26.14
CA ALA A 643 13.19 5.92 -27.52
C ALA A 643 14.44 6.07 -28.41
N ALA A 644 15.63 6.14 -27.83
CA ALA A 644 16.91 6.09 -28.55
C ALA A 644 17.30 4.67 -28.99
N LEU A 645 16.80 3.64 -28.30
CA LEU A 645 17.05 2.25 -28.65
C LEU A 645 16.39 1.88 -29.99
N SER A 646 16.99 0.94 -30.71
CA SER A 646 16.34 0.29 -31.87
C SER A 646 15.11 -0.52 -31.45
N PRO A 647 14.16 -0.82 -32.35
CA PRO A 647 13.02 -1.69 -32.05
C PRO A 647 13.43 -3.04 -31.45
N GLU A 648 14.51 -3.65 -31.96
CA GLU A 648 15.04 -4.92 -31.47
C GLU A 648 15.59 -4.79 -30.04
N GLU A 649 16.34 -3.74 -29.74
CA GLU A 649 16.86 -3.50 -28.39
C GLU A 649 15.74 -3.21 -27.38
N ARG A 650 14.68 -2.50 -27.79
CA ARG A 650 13.50 -2.25 -26.93
C ARG A 650 12.78 -3.53 -26.53
N GLN A 651 12.70 -4.51 -27.44
CA GLN A 651 12.11 -5.82 -27.12
C GLN A 651 12.90 -6.54 -26.03
N LYS A 652 14.21 -6.28 -25.94
CA LYS A 652 15.13 -6.86 -24.96
C LYS A 652 15.41 -5.96 -23.75
N THR A 653 14.73 -4.82 -23.64
CA THR A 653 14.87 -3.85 -22.55
C THR A 653 13.64 -3.90 -21.65
N LEU A 654 13.87 -3.91 -20.34
CA LEU A 654 12.82 -3.86 -19.33
C LEU A 654 12.87 -2.53 -18.59
N VAL A 655 11.74 -1.81 -18.55
CA VAL A 655 11.60 -0.59 -17.76
C VAL A 655 10.84 -0.92 -16.47
N ILE A 656 11.43 -0.57 -15.33
CA ILE A 656 10.90 -0.82 -13.99
C ILE A 656 10.61 0.50 -13.30
N GLU A 657 9.35 0.67 -12.92
CA GLU A 657 8.87 1.78 -12.11
C GLU A 657 8.12 1.20 -10.90
N PRO A 658 8.60 1.39 -9.66
CA PRO A 658 8.04 0.70 -8.50
C PRO A 658 6.55 0.97 -8.26
N SER A 659 6.07 2.19 -8.54
CA SER A 659 4.69 2.60 -8.28
C SER A 659 3.76 2.31 -9.47
N ARG A 660 2.48 2.00 -9.20
CA ARG A 660 1.47 1.81 -10.28
C ARG A 660 1.17 3.13 -11.00
N GLU A 661 1.01 4.22 -10.24
CA GLU A 661 0.79 5.57 -10.78
C GLU A 661 1.98 6.01 -11.63
N GLY A 662 3.20 5.86 -11.10
CA GLY A 662 4.42 6.17 -11.85
C GLY A 662 4.57 5.31 -13.10
N ARG A 663 4.22 4.02 -13.04
CA ARG A 663 4.29 3.13 -14.21
C ARG A 663 3.40 3.67 -15.34
N ASP A 664 2.19 4.11 -15.00
CA ASP A 664 1.23 4.61 -15.99
C ASP A 664 1.67 5.95 -16.57
N ALA A 665 2.16 6.86 -15.72
CA ALA A 665 2.74 8.13 -16.15
C ALA A 665 3.98 7.93 -17.04
N LEU A 666 4.95 7.13 -16.61
CA LEU A 666 6.17 6.82 -17.37
C LEU A 666 5.85 6.09 -18.69
N THR A 667 4.84 5.22 -18.68
CA THR A 667 4.34 4.59 -19.90
C THR A 667 3.84 5.63 -20.90
N GLN A 668 3.10 6.64 -20.43
CA GLN A 668 2.64 7.72 -21.27
C GLN A 668 3.80 8.56 -21.81
N ASP A 669 4.79 8.88 -20.98
CA ASP A 669 5.97 9.67 -21.40
C ASP A 669 6.81 8.93 -22.45
N ILE A 670 7.06 7.63 -22.24
CA ILE A 670 7.71 6.78 -23.25
C ILE A 670 6.91 6.80 -24.55
N ARG A 671 5.59 6.59 -24.47
CA ARG A 671 4.73 6.52 -25.66
C ARG A 671 4.69 7.85 -26.41
N ASN A 672 4.53 8.96 -25.70
CA ASN A 672 4.59 10.31 -26.28
C ASN A 672 5.92 10.52 -27.02
N LYS A 673 7.04 10.10 -26.41
CA LYS A 673 8.35 10.23 -27.04
C LYS A 673 8.49 9.40 -28.32
N LEU A 674 7.90 8.21 -28.35
CA LEU A 674 7.86 7.38 -29.55
C LEU A 674 6.98 8.00 -30.66
N ILE A 675 5.87 8.65 -30.30
CA ILE A 675 5.02 9.38 -31.24
C ILE A 675 5.77 10.58 -31.83
N GLU A 676 6.44 11.38 -31.00
CA GLU A 676 7.25 12.54 -31.44
C GLU A 676 8.33 12.14 -32.44
N ARG A 677 8.94 10.96 -32.27
CA ARG A 677 9.95 10.42 -33.18
C ARG A 677 9.39 9.71 -34.41
N GLY A 678 8.06 9.67 -34.57
CA GLY A 678 7.40 8.96 -35.68
C GLY A 678 7.58 7.44 -35.65
N GLN A 679 7.86 6.87 -34.47
CA GLN A 679 8.08 5.43 -34.28
C GLN A 679 6.81 4.66 -33.90
N LEU A 680 5.70 5.38 -33.69
CA LEU A 680 4.35 4.84 -33.62
C LEU A 680 3.51 5.43 -34.76
N GLY A 681 2.54 4.65 -35.24
CA GLY A 681 1.66 5.03 -36.35
C GLY A 681 0.92 6.35 -36.08
N ALA A 682 0.70 7.14 -37.14
CA ALA A 682 0.02 8.44 -37.04
C ALA A 682 -1.47 8.30 -36.71
N GLU A 683 -2.13 7.28 -37.25
CA GLU A 683 -3.55 6.98 -37.00
C GLU A 683 -3.80 6.54 -35.56
N VAL A 684 -4.93 6.98 -34.99
CA VAL A 684 -5.31 6.72 -33.60
C VAL A 684 -6.66 6.01 -33.56
N LEU A 685 -6.71 4.86 -32.92
CA LEU A 685 -7.93 4.19 -32.52
C LEU A 685 -8.23 4.57 -31.06
N LYS A 686 -9.32 5.33 -30.85
CA LYS A 686 -9.81 5.68 -29.52
C LYS A 686 -10.66 4.52 -28.99
N ALA A 687 -10.38 4.11 -27.77
CA ALA A 687 -11.04 3.01 -27.10
C ALA A 687 -11.09 3.25 -25.59
N THR A 688 -11.56 2.26 -24.87
CA THR A 688 -11.56 2.27 -23.41
C THR A 688 -11.08 0.92 -22.90
N LYS A 689 -10.32 0.92 -21.80
CA LYS A 689 -9.84 -0.29 -21.11
C LYS A 689 -10.54 -0.45 -19.77
N PHE A 690 -10.45 -1.66 -19.23
CA PHE A 690 -10.85 -1.96 -17.87
C PHE A 690 -9.66 -1.98 -16.93
N VAL A 691 -9.75 -1.19 -15.85
CA VAL A 691 -8.76 -1.12 -14.78
C VAL A 691 -9.38 -1.63 -13.49
N SER A 692 -8.74 -2.62 -12.87
CA SER A 692 -9.23 -3.23 -11.62
C SER A 692 -9.32 -2.19 -10.50
N LYS A 693 -10.42 -2.23 -9.74
CA LYS A 693 -10.59 -1.43 -8.52
C LYS A 693 -9.92 -2.08 -7.30
N ASP A 694 -9.49 -3.35 -7.41
CA ASP A 694 -8.78 -4.12 -6.38
C ASP A 694 -9.45 -4.08 -4.99
N LEU A 695 -10.80 -4.15 -4.97
CA LEU A 695 -11.58 -4.22 -3.73
C LEU A 695 -11.21 -5.48 -2.93
N THR A 696 -11.03 -5.32 -1.62
CA THR A 696 -10.92 -6.44 -0.68
C THR A 696 -12.22 -7.23 -0.63
N LYS A 697 -12.19 -8.44 -0.07
CA LYS A 697 -13.41 -9.27 0.09
C LYS A 697 -14.42 -8.64 1.02
N ALA A 698 -13.96 -7.82 1.97
CA ALA A 698 -14.81 -7.04 2.87
C ALA A 698 -15.48 -5.89 2.11
N GLU A 699 -14.72 -5.09 1.37
CA GLU A 699 -15.23 -3.97 0.56
C GLU A 699 -16.19 -4.45 -0.52
N ALA A 700 -15.89 -5.55 -1.22
CA ALA A 700 -16.75 -6.09 -2.27
C ALA A 700 -18.19 -6.44 -1.79
N LYS A 701 -18.42 -6.61 -0.48
CA LYS A 701 -19.76 -6.86 0.07
C LYS A 701 -20.57 -5.58 0.34
N ARG A 702 -19.98 -4.40 0.19
CA ARG A 702 -20.59 -3.12 0.57
C ARG A 702 -20.93 -2.29 -0.66
N ALA A 703 -22.17 -1.81 -0.76
CA ALA A 703 -22.61 -1.00 -1.91
C ALA A 703 -21.82 0.32 -2.05
N GLU A 704 -21.42 0.94 -0.94
CA GLU A 704 -20.59 2.16 -0.90
C GLU A 704 -19.20 1.99 -1.56
N SER A 705 -18.73 0.76 -1.75
CA SER A 705 -17.45 0.48 -2.42
C SER A 705 -17.54 0.56 -3.95
N TYR A 706 -18.74 0.78 -4.50
CA TYR A 706 -19.03 0.80 -5.94
C TYR A 706 -19.42 2.21 -6.38
N GLU A 707 -19.06 2.56 -7.62
CA GLU A 707 -19.40 3.83 -8.23
C GLU A 707 -20.29 3.62 -9.46
N LEU A 708 -21.10 4.62 -9.78
CA LEU A 708 -21.86 4.62 -11.03
C LEU A 708 -20.91 4.47 -12.22
N GLY A 709 -21.23 3.55 -13.11
CA GLY A 709 -20.40 3.19 -14.26
C GLY A 709 -19.39 2.05 -14.01
N ASP A 710 -19.15 1.63 -12.76
CA ASP A 710 -18.29 0.49 -12.46
C ASP A 710 -18.78 -0.77 -13.19
N ILE A 711 -17.85 -1.57 -13.70
CA ILE A 711 -18.13 -2.83 -14.40
C ILE A 711 -17.86 -3.99 -13.46
N VAL A 712 -18.89 -4.75 -13.15
CA VAL A 712 -18.85 -5.97 -12.34
C VAL A 712 -18.80 -7.19 -13.25
N ARG A 713 -17.89 -8.12 -12.96
CA ARG A 713 -17.83 -9.43 -13.59
C ARG A 713 -17.78 -10.52 -12.52
N PHE A 714 -18.48 -11.62 -12.75
CA PHE A 714 -18.52 -12.73 -11.80
C PHE A 714 -17.63 -13.89 -12.27
N ALA A 715 -16.91 -14.52 -11.35
CA ALA A 715 -16.09 -15.69 -11.66
C ALA A 715 -16.90 -16.99 -11.80
N LYS A 716 -18.18 -16.97 -11.41
CA LYS A 716 -19.12 -18.11 -11.44
C LYS A 716 -20.46 -17.69 -12.05
N ASP A 717 -21.17 -18.64 -12.65
CA ASP A 717 -22.55 -18.47 -13.08
C ASP A 717 -23.51 -18.47 -11.87
N TYR A 718 -24.50 -17.58 -11.90
CA TYR A 718 -25.66 -17.52 -10.99
C TYR A 718 -26.92 -17.53 -11.86
N ALA A 719 -27.25 -18.71 -12.38
CA ALA A 719 -28.33 -18.89 -13.36
C ALA A 719 -29.70 -18.45 -12.80
N ASP A 720 -29.95 -18.68 -11.51
CA ASP A 720 -31.16 -18.25 -10.80
C ASP A 720 -31.27 -16.72 -10.68
N LYS A 721 -30.16 -15.99 -10.87
CA LYS A 721 -30.09 -14.52 -10.84
C LYS A 721 -29.90 -13.91 -12.24
N GLY A 722 -29.92 -14.72 -13.30
CA GLY A 722 -29.70 -14.25 -14.67
C GLY A 722 -28.25 -13.80 -14.95
N VAL A 723 -27.29 -14.21 -14.11
CA VAL A 723 -25.88 -13.81 -14.22
C VAL A 723 -25.02 -14.94 -14.77
N SER A 724 -24.28 -14.66 -15.84
CA SER A 724 -23.23 -15.51 -16.39
C SER A 724 -21.83 -15.03 -16.00
N ARG A 725 -20.91 -15.99 -15.78
CA ARG A 725 -19.48 -15.80 -15.53
C ARG A 725 -18.72 -15.12 -16.68
N HIS A 726 -19.30 -15.13 -17.88
CA HIS A 726 -18.73 -14.49 -19.06
C HIS A 726 -19.24 -13.06 -19.27
N GLY A 727 -20.34 -12.68 -18.62
CA GLY A 727 -20.93 -11.36 -18.73
C GLY A 727 -20.11 -10.24 -18.10
N ALA A 728 -20.46 -9.01 -18.47
CA ALA A 728 -20.05 -7.78 -17.83
C ALA A 728 -21.31 -6.99 -17.51
N TYR A 729 -21.37 -6.42 -16.31
CA TYR A 729 -22.55 -5.73 -15.79
C TYR A 729 -22.15 -4.35 -15.26
N ARG A 730 -22.76 -3.29 -15.76
CA ARG A 730 -22.49 -1.92 -15.35
C ARG A 730 -23.34 -1.53 -14.15
N VAL A 731 -22.75 -0.92 -13.13
CA VAL A 731 -23.48 -0.30 -12.02
C VAL A 731 -24.17 0.96 -12.53
N ILE A 732 -25.50 0.98 -12.47
CA ILE A 732 -26.30 2.13 -12.91
C ILE A 732 -27.01 2.84 -11.73
N GLN A 733 -27.08 2.18 -10.57
CA GLN A 733 -27.61 2.75 -9.33
C GLN A 733 -26.99 2.05 -8.12
N ALA A 734 -26.79 2.80 -7.03
CA ALA A 734 -26.38 2.28 -5.73
C ALA A 734 -27.31 2.81 -4.61
N ASP A 735 -27.96 1.91 -3.87
CA ASP A 735 -28.68 2.20 -2.62
C ASP A 735 -27.80 1.73 -1.46
N GLU A 736 -27.00 2.65 -0.92
CA GLU A 736 -26.05 2.35 0.16
C GLU A 736 -26.74 1.94 1.45
N ALA A 737 -27.88 2.56 1.76
CA ALA A 737 -28.65 2.29 2.98
C ALA A 737 -29.18 0.85 3.00
N LYS A 738 -29.67 0.34 1.86
CA LYS A 738 -30.14 -1.06 1.74
C LYS A 738 -29.04 -2.02 1.30
N ASN A 739 -27.86 -1.52 0.98
CA ASN A 739 -26.74 -2.27 0.43
C ASN A 739 -27.14 -3.04 -0.85
N VAL A 740 -27.74 -2.33 -1.81
CA VAL A 740 -28.23 -2.87 -3.09
C VAL A 740 -27.62 -2.10 -4.25
N LEU A 741 -27.19 -2.80 -5.29
CA LEU A 741 -26.71 -2.23 -6.54
C LEU A 741 -27.63 -2.64 -7.68
N THR A 742 -28.02 -1.72 -8.55
CA THR A 742 -28.68 -2.05 -9.81
C THR A 742 -27.60 -2.21 -10.87
N LEU A 743 -27.48 -3.40 -11.44
CA LEU A 743 -26.54 -3.72 -12.51
C LEU A 743 -27.26 -3.86 -13.84
N GLN A 744 -26.64 -3.42 -14.93
CA GLN A 744 -27.15 -3.54 -16.30
C GLN A 744 -26.20 -4.38 -17.15
N ASP A 745 -26.69 -5.39 -17.86
CA ASP A 745 -25.87 -6.18 -18.79
C ASP A 745 -25.67 -5.49 -20.16
N GLU A 746 -24.84 -6.06 -21.03
CA GLU A 746 -24.58 -5.54 -22.37
C GLU A 746 -25.83 -5.46 -23.28
N ARG A 747 -26.92 -6.14 -22.92
CA ARG A 747 -28.20 -6.12 -23.66
C ARG A 747 -29.20 -5.13 -23.06
N GLY A 748 -28.80 -4.36 -22.04
CA GLY A 748 -29.64 -3.39 -21.35
C GLY A 748 -30.55 -3.98 -20.27
N ARG A 749 -30.41 -5.27 -19.92
CA ARG A 749 -31.23 -5.89 -18.87
C ARG A 749 -30.71 -5.51 -17.50
N GLU A 750 -31.59 -5.01 -16.65
CA GLU A 750 -31.28 -4.63 -15.27
C GLU A 750 -31.50 -5.78 -14.30
N LEU A 751 -30.67 -5.85 -13.27
CA LEU A 751 -30.80 -6.79 -12.16
C LEU A 751 -30.38 -6.13 -10.84
N ALA A 752 -31.13 -6.39 -9.77
CA ALA A 752 -30.76 -5.99 -8.43
C ALA A 752 -29.75 -7.00 -7.85
N TRP A 753 -28.58 -6.50 -7.47
CA TRP A 753 -27.54 -7.27 -6.82
C TRP A 753 -27.43 -6.87 -5.34
N HIS A 754 -27.39 -7.87 -4.47
CA HIS A 754 -27.23 -7.73 -3.02
C HIS A 754 -25.86 -8.29 -2.61
N PRO A 755 -24.79 -7.48 -2.59
CA PRO A 755 -23.42 -8.00 -2.44
C PRO A 755 -23.17 -8.72 -1.11
N ARG A 756 -23.90 -8.36 -0.04
CA ARG A 756 -23.86 -9.09 1.25
C ARG A 756 -24.40 -10.52 1.16
N GLN A 757 -25.39 -10.75 0.30
CA GLN A 757 -26.10 -12.02 0.23
C GLN A 757 -25.43 -12.99 -0.73
N TRP A 758 -24.93 -12.52 -1.88
CA TRP A 758 -24.35 -13.40 -2.90
C TRP A 758 -23.38 -12.68 -3.83
N GLY A 759 -22.56 -13.47 -4.54
CA GLY A 759 -21.74 -12.98 -5.66
C GLY A 759 -20.47 -12.23 -5.29
N ALA A 760 -20.45 -11.43 -4.22
CA ALA A 760 -19.36 -10.50 -3.89
C ALA A 760 -17.97 -11.16 -3.79
N ALA A 761 -17.88 -12.33 -3.15
CA ALA A 761 -16.61 -13.05 -3.03
C ALA A 761 -16.04 -13.56 -4.37
N GLN A 762 -16.86 -13.56 -5.43
CA GLN A 762 -16.51 -13.98 -6.79
C GLN A 762 -16.62 -12.82 -7.79
N ALA A 763 -16.88 -11.60 -7.30
CA ALA A 763 -17.01 -10.42 -8.13
C ALA A 763 -15.64 -9.77 -8.35
N GLN A 764 -15.39 -9.34 -9.58
CA GLN A 764 -14.26 -8.51 -9.98
C GLN A 764 -14.83 -7.20 -10.50
N VAL A 765 -14.33 -6.08 -9.95
CA VAL A 765 -14.86 -4.75 -10.21
C VAL A 765 -13.82 -3.94 -10.97
N TYR A 766 -14.26 -3.30 -12.04
CA TYR A 766 -13.41 -2.54 -12.94
C TYR A 766 -13.97 -1.14 -13.17
N ARG A 767 -13.07 -0.17 -13.32
CA ARG A 767 -13.39 1.15 -13.86
C ARG A 767 -13.04 1.20 -15.34
N GLU A 768 -13.80 1.97 -16.09
CA GLU A 768 -13.49 2.26 -17.48
C GLU A 768 -12.54 3.45 -17.56
N GLU A 769 -11.44 3.29 -18.28
CA GLU A 769 -10.50 4.38 -18.56
C GLU A 769 -10.33 4.54 -20.07
N ALA A 770 -10.21 5.79 -20.51
CA ALA A 770 -9.88 6.09 -21.90
C ALA A 770 -8.51 5.49 -22.28
N LEU A 771 -8.42 5.03 -23.52
CA LEU A 771 -7.20 4.47 -24.10
C LEU A 771 -7.10 4.86 -25.57
N GLU A 772 -5.89 5.12 -26.04
CA GLU A 772 -5.59 5.28 -27.45
C GLU A 772 -4.65 4.17 -27.91
N LEU A 773 -4.89 3.62 -29.10
CA LEU A 773 -4.02 2.66 -29.76
C LEU A 773 -3.51 3.19 -31.10
N ARG A 774 -2.24 2.91 -31.39
CA ARG A 774 -1.53 3.20 -32.63
C ARG A 774 -0.84 1.92 -33.11
N VAL A 775 -0.57 1.83 -34.40
CA VAL A 775 0.31 0.77 -34.94
C VAL A 775 1.69 0.88 -34.29
N GLY A 776 2.25 -0.25 -33.87
CA GLY A 776 3.50 -0.35 -33.10
C GLY A 776 3.33 -0.29 -31.59
N ASP A 777 2.13 -0.02 -31.06
CA ASP A 777 1.92 0.03 -29.61
C ASP A 777 2.21 -1.33 -28.97
N ARG A 778 2.99 -1.32 -27.88
CA ARG A 778 3.21 -2.51 -27.04
C ARG A 778 2.07 -2.61 -26.03
N VAL A 779 1.42 -3.77 -25.99
CA VAL A 779 0.29 -4.04 -25.11
C VAL A 779 0.51 -5.29 -24.27
N GLN A 780 -0.20 -5.39 -23.15
CA GLN A 780 -0.28 -6.58 -22.32
C GLN A 780 -1.73 -6.85 -21.94
N PHE A 781 -2.14 -8.12 -21.92
CA PHE A 781 -3.45 -8.50 -21.40
C PHE A 781 -3.47 -8.43 -19.88
N THR A 782 -4.54 -7.90 -19.29
CA THR A 782 -4.67 -7.70 -17.84
C THR A 782 -5.54 -8.76 -17.16
N ARG A 783 -6.06 -9.72 -17.93
CA ARG A 783 -6.94 -10.79 -17.44
C ARG A 783 -6.76 -12.07 -18.26
N ASN A 784 -6.92 -13.21 -17.59
CA ASN A 784 -6.97 -14.52 -18.24
C ASN A 784 -8.27 -14.71 -19.05
N ASP A 785 -8.16 -15.20 -20.28
CA ASP A 785 -9.30 -15.64 -21.10
C ASP A 785 -8.97 -16.98 -21.75
N LYS A 786 -9.52 -18.07 -21.19
CA LYS A 786 -9.26 -19.43 -21.68
C LYS A 786 -9.80 -19.68 -23.09
N ALA A 787 -10.94 -19.09 -23.43
CA ALA A 787 -11.57 -19.31 -24.73
C ALA A 787 -10.78 -18.63 -25.85
N ALA A 788 -10.17 -17.47 -25.56
CA ALA A 788 -9.25 -16.79 -26.47
C ALA A 788 -7.78 -17.26 -26.34
N LYS A 789 -7.48 -18.16 -25.41
CA LYS A 789 -6.10 -18.57 -25.05
C LYS A 789 -5.21 -17.35 -24.74
N ARG A 790 -5.73 -16.39 -23.97
CA ARG A 790 -5.00 -15.22 -23.45
C ARG A 790 -4.65 -15.41 -21.99
N VAL A 791 -3.45 -15.00 -21.63
CA VAL A 791 -2.92 -15.08 -20.26
C VAL A 791 -2.65 -13.67 -19.72
N ASN A 792 -2.97 -13.43 -18.46
CA ASN A 792 -2.65 -12.17 -17.79
C ASN A 792 -1.13 -11.92 -17.80
N GLY A 793 -0.70 -10.74 -18.22
CA GLY A 793 0.69 -10.35 -18.42
C GLY A 793 1.27 -10.77 -19.77
N GLN A 794 0.52 -11.49 -20.62
CA GLN A 794 0.98 -11.84 -21.96
C GLN A 794 1.14 -10.58 -22.81
N LEU A 795 2.31 -10.42 -23.42
CA LEU A 795 2.68 -9.26 -24.24
C LEU A 795 2.24 -9.43 -25.69
N GLY A 796 1.96 -8.31 -26.34
CA GLY A 796 1.68 -8.21 -27.76
C GLY A 796 2.09 -6.85 -28.35
N GLU A 797 2.07 -6.79 -29.66
CA GLU A 797 2.35 -5.58 -30.45
C GLU A 797 1.20 -5.32 -31.42
N VAL A 798 0.68 -4.11 -31.46
CA VAL A 798 -0.39 -3.71 -32.38
C VAL A 798 0.19 -3.60 -33.79
N ILE A 799 -0.29 -4.40 -34.73
CA ILE A 799 0.20 -4.41 -36.12
C ILE A 799 -0.70 -3.65 -37.08
N THR A 800 -2.01 -3.60 -36.81
CA THR A 800 -2.98 -2.82 -37.60
C THR A 800 -4.12 -2.35 -36.69
N ILE A 801 -4.72 -1.22 -37.05
CA ILE A 801 -5.93 -0.69 -36.41
C ILE A 801 -6.97 -0.37 -37.48
N ASP A 802 -8.24 -0.40 -37.08
CA ASP A 802 -9.41 0.01 -37.87
C ASP A 802 -10.26 0.91 -36.95
N PRO A 803 -10.03 2.24 -36.98
CA PRO A 803 -10.73 3.20 -36.13
C PRO A 803 -12.25 3.19 -36.33
N ASP A 804 -12.71 3.01 -37.57
CA ASP A 804 -14.14 3.07 -37.92
C ASP A 804 -14.92 1.88 -37.36
N ARG A 805 -14.28 0.71 -37.26
CA ARG A 805 -14.90 -0.52 -36.74
C ARG A 805 -14.50 -0.86 -35.31
N GLY A 806 -13.65 -0.04 -34.68
CA GLY A 806 -13.14 -0.31 -33.34
C GLY A 806 -12.28 -1.57 -33.23
N LEU A 807 -11.59 -1.97 -34.30
CA LEU A 807 -10.81 -3.22 -34.34
C LEU A 807 -9.30 -2.96 -34.26
N ALA A 808 -8.58 -3.84 -33.56
CA ALA A 808 -7.12 -3.84 -33.54
C ALA A 808 -6.58 -5.26 -33.76
N ARG A 809 -5.53 -5.42 -34.56
CA ARG A 809 -4.81 -6.70 -34.67
C ARG A 809 -3.53 -6.64 -33.85
N VAL A 810 -3.33 -7.64 -33.00
CA VAL A 810 -2.20 -7.74 -32.09
C VAL A 810 -1.39 -8.99 -32.41
N LYS A 811 -0.10 -8.83 -32.64
CA LYS A 811 0.87 -9.91 -32.78
C LYS A 811 1.37 -10.32 -31.40
N LEU A 812 1.19 -11.58 -31.05
CA LEU A 812 1.61 -12.17 -29.79
C LEU A 812 2.89 -13.00 -29.98
N GLN A 813 3.48 -13.43 -28.87
CA GLN A 813 4.61 -14.38 -28.90
C GLN A 813 4.26 -15.65 -29.71
N GLY A 814 5.25 -16.18 -30.44
CA GLY A 814 5.07 -17.31 -31.35
C GLY A 814 4.39 -16.95 -32.68
N ASN A 815 4.40 -15.66 -33.08
CA ASN A 815 3.80 -15.14 -34.32
C ASN A 815 2.27 -15.35 -34.46
N ARG A 816 1.57 -15.64 -33.36
CA ARG A 816 0.11 -15.71 -33.35
C ARG A 816 -0.47 -14.29 -33.48
N ILE A 817 -1.38 -14.08 -34.43
CA ILE A 817 -2.10 -12.81 -34.58
C ILE A 817 -3.52 -12.97 -34.07
N GLU A 818 -3.97 -12.00 -33.28
CA GLU A 818 -5.32 -11.96 -32.72
C GLU A 818 -6.00 -10.64 -33.11
N THR A 819 -7.31 -10.69 -33.38
CA THR A 819 -8.12 -9.48 -33.64
C THR A 819 -8.95 -9.18 -32.40
N LEU A 820 -8.84 -7.96 -31.89
CA LEU A 820 -9.56 -7.43 -30.74
C LEU A 820 -10.70 -6.54 -31.23
N ASN A 821 -11.91 -6.75 -30.71
CA ASN A 821 -13.04 -5.85 -30.86
C ASN A 821 -13.18 -4.97 -29.61
N LEU A 822 -12.77 -3.71 -29.72
CA LEU A 822 -12.70 -2.80 -28.57
C LEU A 822 -14.06 -2.26 -28.10
N GLU A 823 -15.15 -2.59 -28.80
CA GLU A 823 -16.52 -2.37 -28.34
C GLU A 823 -16.98 -3.48 -27.36
N SER A 824 -16.34 -4.66 -27.40
CA SER A 824 -16.69 -5.79 -26.55
C SER A 824 -16.01 -5.71 -25.19
N ALA A 825 -16.77 -5.83 -24.09
CA ALA A 825 -16.20 -5.88 -22.74
C ALA A 825 -15.23 -7.06 -22.54
N ARG A 826 -15.29 -8.09 -23.39
CA ARG A 826 -14.33 -9.20 -23.37
C ARG A 826 -12.91 -8.76 -23.73
N ASP A 827 -12.78 -7.90 -24.72
CA ASP A 827 -11.50 -7.53 -25.33
C ASP A 827 -10.89 -6.27 -24.73
N ARG A 828 -11.58 -5.58 -23.80
CA ARG A 828 -11.13 -4.37 -23.11
C ARG A 828 -10.20 -4.62 -21.90
N HIS A 829 -9.73 -5.86 -21.71
CA HIS A 829 -8.79 -6.26 -20.65
C HIS A 829 -7.33 -6.22 -21.11
N PHE A 830 -6.82 -5.03 -21.40
CA PHE A 830 -5.43 -4.82 -21.77
C PHE A 830 -4.93 -3.42 -21.36
N SER A 831 -3.62 -3.26 -21.31
CA SER A 831 -2.95 -1.97 -21.09
C SER A 831 -1.75 -1.84 -22.01
N HIS A 832 -1.23 -0.62 -22.15
CA HIS A 832 0.12 -0.43 -22.67
C HIS A 832 1.16 -1.18 -21.80
N ALA A 833 2.28 -1.58 -22.41
CA ALA A 833 3.27 -2.46 -21.79
C ALA A 833 4.72 -1.96 -21.98
N TYR A 834 4.94 -0.67 -21.70
CA TYR A 834 6.27 -0.03 -21.78
C TYR A 834 7.02 -0.09 -20.45
N ALA A 835 6.36 0.19 -19.33
CA ALA A 835 6.90 0.06 -17.99
C ALA A 835 6.17 -1.01 -17.17
N SER A 836 6.87 -1.58 -16.18
CA SER A 836 6.34 -2.60 -15.27
C SER A 836 6.71 -2.29 -13.83
N THR A 837 5.88 -2.74 -12.88
CA THR A 837 6.25 -2.68 -11.46
C THR A 837 7.30 -3.73 -11.11
N ALA A 838 8.07 -3.53 -10.04
CA ALA A 838 9.10 -4.49 -9.61
C ALA A 838 8.52 -5.90 -9.37
N PHE A 839 7.34 -6.01 -8.76
CA PHE A 839 6.61 -7.28 -8.60
C PHE A 839 6.28 -7.96 -9.93
N ALA A 840 5.78 -7.20 -10.92
CA ALA A 840 5.45 -7.75 -12.24
C ALA A 840 6.70 -8.10 -13.07
N ALA A 841 7.84 -7.50 -12.74
CA ALA A 841 9.14 -7.80 -13.32
C ALA A 841 9.79 -9.06 -12.72
N GLN A 842 9.35 -9.54 -11.56
CA GLN A 842 9.90 -10.73 -10.92
C GLN A 842 9.76 -11.97 -11.83
N GLY A 843 10.78 -12.82 -11.86
CA GLY A 843 10.88 -13.96 -12.79
C GLY A 843 11.27 -13.59 -14.23
N ARG A 844 11.14 -12.32 -14.66
CA ARG A 844 11.54 -11.91 -16.02
C ARG A 844 13.06 -11.76 -16.15
N THR A 845 13.55 -11.78 -17.39
CA THR A 845 14.94 -11.52 -17.75
C THR A 845 15.00 -10.63 -18.99
N ALA A 846 15.93 -9.69 -19.02
CA ALA A 846 16.15 -8.76 -20.13
C ALA A 846 17.66 -8.59 -20.39
N GLU A 847 18.04 -8.17 -21.60
CA GLU A 847 19.45 -7.81 -21.84
C GLU A 847 19.80 -6.55 -21.04
N ARG A 848 18.90 -5.57 -21.04
CA ARG A 848 19.06 -4.26 -20.40
C ARG A 848 17.88 -3.94 -19.47
N VAL A 849 18.15 -3.30 -18.35
CA VAL A 849 17.12 -2.80 -17.42
C VAL A 849 17.26 -1.31 -17.21
N PHE A 850 16.15 -0.58 -17.32
CA PHE A 850 16.01 0.81 -16.87
C PHE A 850 15.14 0.81 -15.63
N ALA A 851 15.65 1.26 -14.49
CA ALA A 851 14.89 1.27 -13.24
C ALA A 851 14.93 2.65 -12.58
N ASN A 852 13.75 3.17 -12.25
CA ASN A 852 13.62 4.38 -11.46
C ASN A 852 13.67 4.03 -9.96
N ALA A 853 14.45 4.80 -9.21
CA ALA A 853 14.80 4.57 -7.82
C ALA A 853 14.77 5.90 -7.04
N GLU A 854 13.57 6.28 -6.60
CA GLU A 854 13.35 7.53 -5.87
C GLU A 854 13.69 7.39 -4.38
N SER A 855 14.58 8.24 -3.88
CA SER A 855 15.02 8.24 -2.48
C SER A 855 13.88 8.57 -1.50
N SER A 856 12.92 9.38 -1.97
CA SER A 856 11.71 9.80 -1.26
C SER A 856 10.59 8.75 -1.25
N ALA A 857 10.60 7.81 -2.19
CA ALA A 857 9.59 6.74 -2.29
C ALA A 857 9.88 5.62 -1.27
N THR A 858 9.73 5.95 0.01
CA THR A 858 10.24 5.15 1.12
C THR A 858 9.69 3.72 1.20
N HIS A 859 8.43 3.51 0.83
CA HIS A 859 7.76 2.20 0.83
C HIS A 859 8.04 1.36 -0.43
N LEU A 860 8.69 1.95 -1.44
CA LEU A 860 8.87 1.32 -2.75
C LEU A 860 10.34 1.10 -3.11
N LEU A 861 11.25 1.86 -2.48
CA LEU A 861 12.69 1.71 -2.62
C LEU A 861 13.27 1.08 -1.35
N GLU A 862 13.39 -0.25 -1.39
CA GLU A 862 13.99 -1.13 -0.37
C GLU A 862 14.99 -2.11 -1.00
N GLN A 863 15.84 -2.74 -0.18
CA GLN A 863 16.86 -3.72 -0.62
C GLN A 863 16.31 -4.79 -1.57
N LYS A 864 15.17 -5.41 -1.24
CA LYS A 864 14.55 -6.45 -2.06
C LYS A 864 14.11 -5.94 -3.43
N SER A 865 13.45 -4.77 -3.48
CA SER A 865 13.05 -4.13 -4.73
C SER A 865 14.25 -3.75 -5.61
N PHE A 866 15.33 -3.29 -4.99
CA PHE A 866 16.59 -2.92 -5.66
C PHE A 866 17.28 -4.15 -6.24
N TYR A 867 17.39 -5.23 -5.45
CA TYR A 867 17.90 -6.51 -5.93
C TYR A 867 17.05 -7.06 -7.08
N VAL A 868 15.72 -7.02 -6.97
CA VAL A 868 14.82 -7.46 -8.04
C VAL A 868 15.07 -6.66 -9.31
N ALA A 869 15.23 -5.33 -9.23
CA ALA A 869 15.49 -4.48 -10.37
C ALA A 869 16.82 -4.85 -11.07
N LEU A 870 17.93 -4.91 -10.31
CA LEU A 870 19.25 -5.18 -10.87
C LEU A 870 19.38 -6.60 -11.43
N SER A 871 18.82 -7.59 -10.73
CA SER A 871 18.98 -9.01 -11.09
C SER A 871 18.29 -9.42 -12.40
N ARG A 872 17.39 -8.58 -12.97
CA ARG A 872 16.75 -8.88 -14.27
C ARG A 872 17.67 -8.65 -15.47
N ALA A 873 18.69 -7.82 -15.34
CA ALA A 873 19.61 -7.51 -16.44
C ALA A 873 20.61 -8.65 -16.66
N LYS A 874 20.84 -9.02 -17.92
CA LYS A 874 21.95 -9.90 -18.32
C LYS A 874 23.24 -9.11 -18.57
N VAL A 875 23.12 -7.96 -19.24
CA VAL A 875 24.26 -7.20 -19.77
C VAL A 875 24.49 -5.91 -19.01
N GLU A 876 23.45 -5.11 -18.75
CA GLU A 876 23.60 -3.84 -18.03
C GLU A 876 22.31 -3.32 -17.39
N SER A 877 22.47 -2.48 -16.36
CA SER A 877 21.38 -1.82 -15.65
C SER A 877 21.61 -0.31 -15.54
N VAL A 878 20.61 0.48 -15.94
CA VAL A 878 20.60 1.94 -15.75
C VAL A 878 19.64 2.30 -14.63
N LEU A 879 20.16 2.95 -13.59
CA LEU A 879 19.37 3.46 -12.48
C LEU A 879 19.12 4.95 -12.63
N TYR A 880 17.88 5.38 -12.48
CA TYR A 880 17.51 6.80 -12.46
C TYR A 880 17.06 7.15 -11.04
N THR A 881 17.58 8.23 -10.46
CA THR A 881 17.30 8.62 -9.08
C THR A 881 17.17 10.14 -8.94
N ASP A 882 16.52 10.61 -7.88
CA ASP A 882 16.45 12.02 -7.51
C ASP A 882 17.74 12.49 -6.83
N ASP A 883 18.32 11.66 -5.96
CA ASP A 883 19.52 11.98 -5.20
C ASP A 883 20.26 10.68 -4.86
N ARG A 884 21.44 10.52 -5.46
CA ARG A 884 22.26 9.31 -5.32
C ARG A 884 22.63 9.02 -3.86
N SER A 885 23.00 10.05 -3.10
CA SER A 885 23.44 9.89 -1.70
C SER A 885 22.26 9.51 -0.81
N LYS A 886 21.11 10.19 -0.96
CA LYS A 886 19.90 9.86 -0.19
C LYS A 886 19.34 8.48 -0.55
N MET A 887 19.40 8.09 -1.82
CA MET A 887 19.01 6.76 -2.29
C MET A 887 19.89 5.68 -1.64
N GLN A 888 21.22 5.87 -1.65
CA GLN A 888 22.15 4.92 -1.04
C GLN A 888 21.89 4.74 0.47
N VAL A 889 21.77 5.85 1.22
CA VAL A 889 21.44 5.81 2.66
C VAL A 889 20.07 5.15 2.87
N GLY A 890 19.09 5.48 2.03
CA GLY A 890 17.76 4.89 2.07
C GLY A 890 17.78 3.36 1.90
N LEU A 891 18.56 2.84 0.94
CA LEU A 891 18.69 1.40 0.73
C LEU A 891 19.40 0.70 1.89
N GLN A 892 20.39 1.35 2.53
CA GLN A 892 21.08 0.79 3.70
C GLN A 892 20.16 0.73 4.93
N GLU A 893 19.27 1.72 5.10
CA GLU A 893 18.32 1.78 6.22
C GLU A 893 17.09 0.86 6.02
N ARG A 894 16.82 0.34 4.82
CA ARG A 894 15.55 -0.31 4.46
C ARG A 894 15.75 -1.73 3.93
N ALA A 895 15.82 -2.69 4.84
CA ALA A 895 16.02 -4.10 4.50
C ALA A 895 14.82 -4.77 3.79
N GLY A 896 13.60 -4.22 3.91
CA GLY A 896 12.38 -4.82 3.35
C GLY A 896 11.96 -6.11 4.06
N ILE A 897 12.04 -6.09 5.40
CA ILE A 897 11.69 -7.24 6.24
C ILE A 897 10.17 -7.33 6.32
N ALA A 898 9.62 -8.47 5.92
CA ALA A 898 8.20 -8.75 6.10
C ALA A 898 7.94 -9.10 7.57
N THR A 899 6.99 -8.41 8.21
CA THR A 899 6.58 -8.71 9.58
C THR A 899 5.83 -10.04 9.64
N ARG A 900 5.82 -10.66 10.83
CA ARG A 900 5.27 -11.99 11.09
C ARG A 900 4.31 -11.93 12.26
N ALA A 901 3.25 -12.73 12.22
CA ALA A 901 2.26 -12.78 13.28
C ALA A 901 2.78 -13.54 14.50
N LEU A 902 3.60 -14.57 14.31
CA LEU A 902 4.28 -15.27 15.42
C LEU A 902 5.53 -14.51 15.88
N LYS A 903 5.77 -14.51 17.20
CA LYS A 903 7.05 -14.11 17.79
C LYS A 903 8.13 -15.13 17.44
N GLU A 904 9.39 -14.79 17.72
CA GLU A 904 10.48 -15.77 17.63
C GLU A 904 10.15 -17.03 18.45
N ARG A 905 10.48 -18.18 17.86
CA ARG A 905 9.94 -19.55 18.08
C ARG A 905 9.84 -20.05 19.53
N GLY A 906 10.51 -19.39 20.49
CA GLY A 906 10.55 -19.79 21.90
C GLY A 906 9.34 -19.35 22.74
N ALA A 907 8.82 -18.15 22.52
CA ALA A 907 7.83 -17.55 23.42
C ALA A 907 6.40 -18.07 23.19
N ASP A 908 5.94 -18.10 21.94
CA ASP A 908 4.53 -18.40 21.62
C ASP A 908 4.20 -19.90 21.71
N MET A 909 5.17 -20.80 21.51
CA MET A 909 4.98 -22.25 21.71
C MET A 909 4.86 -22.62 23.18
N GLN A 910 5.50 -21.87 24.08
CA GLN A 910 5.34 -22.03 25.53
C GLN A 910 3.99 -21.47 25.98
N ASP A 911 3.63 -20.26 25.55
CA ASP A 911 2.33 -19.64 25.84
C ASP A 911 1.15 -20.47 25.30
N GLY A 912 1.27 -21.02 24.09
CA GLY A 912 0.24 -21.88 23.49
C GLY A 912 0.06 -23.21 24.24
N LYS A 913 1.16 -23.83 24.71
CA LYS A 913 1.10 -25.03 25.56
C LYS A 913 0.52 -24.71 26.93
N GLN A 914 0.86 -23.56 27.50
CA GLN A 914 0.40 -23.12 28.82
C GLN A 914 -1.10 -22.78 28.82
N LYS A 915 -1.58 -22.01 27.83
CA LYS A 915 -3.02 -21.75 27.65
C LYS A 915 -3.84 -23.00 27.33
N ALA A 916 -3.27 -23.96 26.60
CA ALA A 916 -3.91 -25.25 26.34
C ALA A 916 -3.99 -26.12 27.61
N GLN A 917 -2.96 -26.10 28.46
CA GLN A 917 -2.96 -26.76 29.76
C GLN A 917 -3.94 -26.10 30.73
N GLU A 918 -4.02 -24.78 30.77
CA GLU A 918 -4.99 -24.03 31.59
C GLU A 918 -6.44 -24.29 31.16
N LYS A 919 -6.73 -24.34 29.85
CA LYS A 919 -8.05 -24.74 29.34
C LYS A 919 -8.39 -26.19 29.67
N ALA A 920 -7.42 -27.10 29.60
CA ALA A 920 -7.63 -28.51 29.96
C ALA A 920 -7.85 -28.67 31.48
N GLN A 921 -7.14 -27.91 32.32
CA GLN A 921 -7.37 -27.87 33.76
C GLN A 921 -8.72 -27.24 34.12
N ALA A 922 -9.11 -26.15 33.47
CA ALA A 922 -10.42 -25.53 33.68
C ALA A 922 -11.57 -26.45 33.26
N ALA A 923 -11.42 -27.21 32.17
CA ALA A 923 -12.39 -28.22 31.76
C ALA A 923 -12.45 -29.43 32.72
N SER A 924 -11.32 -29.80 33.34
CA SER A 924 -11.25 -30.87 34.33
C SER A 924 -11.77 -30.47 35.72
N LEU A 925 -11.85 -29.17 36.00
CA LEU A 925 -12.44 -28.61 37.24
C LEU A 925 -13.95 -28.33 37.09
N ALA A 926 -14.48 -28.36 35.87
CA ALA A 926 -15.90 -28.18 35.55
C ALA A 926 -16.66 -29.51 35.34
N LEU A 927 -15.94 -30.64 35.40
CA LEU A 927 -16.46 -32.02 35.48
C LEU A 927 -16.28 -32.52 36.92
#